data_AF-A0A1D2II40-F1
#
_entry.id   AF-A0A1D2II40-F1
#
_cell.length_a   1.000
_cell.length_b   1.000
_cell.length_c   1.000
_cell.angle_alpha   90.00
_cell.angle_beta   90.00
_cell.angle_gamma   90.00
#
_symmetry.space_group_name_H-M   'P 1'
#
loop_
_entity.id
_entity.type
_entity.pdbx_description
1 polymer ?
#
loop_
_entity_poly.entity_id
_entity_poly.type
_entity_poly.pdbx_seq_one_letter_code
_entity_poly.pdbx_strand_id
1 'polypeptide(L)'
;MSADGAARTPDPGLAELARNSRNFGFLYDHLALLVAYGTAAEAYVFTDPNTSLIKSRQFGEALAADLVLRGRVQYAGSKQIERLAALDREGYLHGNVKNAFHEVRVLGNKASHDGYDDPDDAFRALRTCHRLGVWYYRLLTASRDQRTFVPPDPDRTPAAENRALRAQVAESRRALQEARLSYAGQASQAQAEQTARTAAEQELAAATAEREELARQVEAMRDRLAALQQTQSADDNRLLYARATSPAAASEAVAERARLLDNAEQAAREPLTEAQVRVRLDEMLTEAGWSVQDAGADLNLYVQGDRRGSGVAVREVTTATGRADYALYVERKLVGVIEAKREGADLTAAQEQADRYADHPTDAQQRLIAWRTPLPFRYVSDGGETRFRNALDPDSRTRRIFSFHQPRTLARWIRQAEQDPQAPSYRARLRYRMPDLDERPLRPAQIKAVREVEKSVALGKGQQGTGQSRSLVQMATGAGKTYTAVTFAYRMLKHAQAERVLFLVDRNNLGAQAQTEFENFVTPDTNRTFADLYNVQRLGAEGMNPSAKVVVSTVQRLYMELTGASVPPRPDSAEGEEDHSYDVAADISVGYNANIPPESFDLIVVDECHRSIYGKWRSVLEYFDAPIVGLTATPVAQTFGYFNGNLVSEYTYQEAVADGVNVDFQVYEILTRITGEGGAIARGIIPVRDRRTRRQRYEDFDEDVIYGAKEVGVGVISKDQLRTVIRTFRERLFSEIFPERAKRDRQTGELLWGEMYVPKTLIFAKNDNHAEEIVEVVRDVFGKGDDFCAKITHAARKPAERLSAFRNLPQLRIAVTVDMIATGTDVKPLECLLFLRDVNSWAYFEQMKGRGARTLSLTEFERVTPGVGPKTHFVIVDAVGVTRKEKVDAGPLEQHTEKDLNLEKLLRLTARGLVEDARVSTLASRLAKLDLQMTDEERAEIETLSEGVPLKTVVHNMVKAVAVDEQAKIREAAERLGLDPDEAVRAAVVRALQPLASNPPLRKRLLEMRRAKDILYDETSRDALVSAGAVAEDESTARDTVRDWKVYVDEHRDEIAALSLAFAAGSQVPPREALRRLKDLARSVARPPRAWTADRLWRSYEKVGEAVTADRSGARTAVDLLALLRYELDGGAENGADRPRPHGEAVRERYAGWLARQEQAGVTFTDNERWWLDHIATATVKHVRFDTADLDYAPFIKRNGTDGFLAEFGETRAEEILDELDRELGA
;
A
#
# COMPACT_ATOMS: atom_id res chain seq x y z
N MET A 1 13.58 24.15 9.03
CA MET A 1 14.42 25.33 8.76
C MET A 1 14.80 25.31 7.29
N SER A 2 14.16 26.14 6.46
CA SER A 2 14.63 26.52 5.11
C SER A 2 15.25 27.92 5.21
N ALA A 3 16.26 28.20 4.38
CA ALA A 3 17.16 29.35 4.59
C ALA A 3 16.87 30.53 3.65
N ASP A 4 15.65 31.06 3.69
CA ASP A 4 15.29 32.31 3.00
C ASP A 4 14.65 33.33 3.96
N GLY A 5 15.34 33.53 5.09
CA GLY A 5 15.01 34.55 6.07
C GLY A 5 15.43 35.93 5.59
N ALA A 6 14.61 36.56 4.73
CA ALA A 6 14.75 37.98 4.42
C ALA A 6 14.79 38.77 5.74
N ALA A 7 15.96 39.37 6.04
CA ALA A 7 16.29 39.77 7.40
C ALA A 7 15.33 40.86 7.93
N ARG A 8 14.39 40.45 8.78
CA ARG A 8 13.65 41.36 9.68
C ARG A 8 14.70 42.09 10.51
N THR A 9 14.92 43.38 10.24
CA THR A 9 15.74 44.23 11.11
C THR A 9 15.11 44.20 12.49
N PRO A 10 15.76 43.60 13.51
CA PRO A 10 15.10 43.37 14.79
C PRO A 10 14.89 44.72 15.47
N ASP A 11 13.62 45.07 15.75
CA ASP A 11 13.29 46.21 16.61
C ASP A 11 14.05 46.03 17.94
N PRO A 12 15.01 46.92 18.27
CA PRO A 12 15.84 46.75 19.46
C PRO A 12 15.02 46.71 20.76
N GLY A 13 13.92 47.46 20.81
CA GLY A 13 13.03 47.54 21.97
C GLY A 13 12.17 46.30 22.14
N LEU A 14 11.68 45.70 21.04
CA LEU A 14 11.03 44.38 21.13
C LEU A 14 12.02 43.26 21.45
N ALA A 15 13.24 43.31 20.91
CA ALA A 15 14.28 42.33 21.25
C ALA A 15 14.67 42.43 22.74
N GLU A 16 14.61 43.63 23.33
CA GLU A 16 14.80 43.85 24.76
C GLU A 16 13.61 43.34 25.59
N LEU A 17 12.37 43.65 25.21
CA LEU A 17 11.17 43.09 25.83
C LEU A 17 11.16 41.55 25.80
N ALA A 18 11.59 40.95 24.68
CA ALA A 18 11.72 39.50 24.52
C ALA A 18 12.81 38.88 25.43
N ARG A 19 13.92 39.59 25.68
CA ARG A 19 14.94 39.16 26.67
C ARG A 19 14.42 39.24 28.11
N ASN A 20 13.49 40.16 28.38
CA ASN A 20 13.03 40.46 29.74
C ASN A 20 11.76 39.67 30.15
N SER A 21 10.82 39.36 29.24
CA SER A 21 9.66 38.51 29.56
C SER A 21 10.02 37.02 29.59
N ARG A 22 10.07 36.45 30.80
CA ARG A 22 10.24 35.01 31.02
C ARG A 22 9.07 34.18 30.46
N ASN A 23 7.86 34.74 30.45
CA ASN A 23 6.66 34.02 30.05
C ASN A 23 6.36 34.06 28.55
N PHE A 24 6.88 35.03 27.78
CA PHE A 24 6.53 35.18 26.36
C PHE A 24 7.71 35.40 25.41
N GLY A 25 8.92 35.68 25.91
CA GLY A 25 10.09 36.00 25.08
C GLY A 25 10.43 34.98 23.98
N PHE A 26 10.17 33.69 24.23
CA PHE A 26 10.41 32.59 23.29
C PHE A 26 9.54 32.63 22.02
N LEU A 27 8.56 33.54 21.93
CA LEU A 27 7.70 33.73 20.76
C LEU A 27 8.26 34.76 19.75
N TYR A 28 9.36 35.46 20.09
CA TYR A 28 9.89 36.58 19.30
C TYR A 28 10.22 36.21 17.85
N ASP A 29 10.98 35.13 17.66
CA ASP A 29 11.42 34.66 16.34
C ASP A 29 10.27 34.12 15.46
N HIS A 30 9.10 33.88 16.06
CA HIS A 30 7.91 33.36 15.40
C HIS A 30 6.90 34.46 15.08
N LEU A 31 6.39 35.15 16.12
CA LEU A 31 5.42 36.24 16.00
C LEU A 31 5.57 37.24 17.15
N ALA A 32 6.37 38.28 16.92
CA ALA A 32 6.70 39.30 17.92
C ALA A 32 5.50 40.01 18.58
N LEU A 33 4.34 40.10 17.90
CA LEU A 33 3.11 40.63 18.49
C LEU A 33 2.58 39.78 19.65
N LEU A 34 2.84 38.47 19.69
CA LEU A 34 2.51 37.64 20.85
C LEU A 34 3.39 37.99 22.06
N VAL A 35 4.67 38.32 21.83
CA VAL A 35 5.55 38.84 22.90
C VAL A 35 5.01 40.17 23.42
N ALA A 36 4.62 41.08 22.52
CA ALA A 36 4.12 42.40 22.89
C ALA A 36 2.79 42.33 23.68
N TYR A 37 1.80 41.54 23.23
CA TYR A 37 0.55 41.36 23.95
C TYR A 37 0.71 40.57 25.25
N GLY A 38 1.54 39.52 25.26
CA GLY A 38 1.80 38.70 26.44
C GLY A 38 2.51 39.49 27.54
N THR A 39 3.58 40.21 27.19
CA THR A 39 4.33 41.07 28.13
C THR A 39 3.48 42.24 28.63
N ALA A 40 2.59 42.80 27.80
CA ALA A 40 1.65 43.81 28.24
C ALA A 40 0.63 43.22 29.24
N ALA A 41 0.01 42.07 28.93
CA ALA A 41 -0.91 41.39 29.85
C ALA A 41 -0.22 41.04 31.19
N GLU A 42 1.03 40.60 31.13
CA GLU A 42 1.92 40.31 32.26
C GLU A 42 2.17 41.56 33.13
N ALA A 43 2.44 42.73 32.53
CA ALA A 43 2.64 43.99 33.25
C ALA A 43 1.36 44.57 33.87
N TYR A 44 0.20 44.36 33.24
CA TYR A 44 -1.07 44.92 33.70
C TYR A 44 -1.87 44.02 34.67
N VAL A 45 -1.52 42.74 34.83
CA VAL A 45 -2.37 41.72 35.52
C VAL A 45 -2.84 42.09 36.93
N PHE A 46 -2.02 42.79 37.72
CA PHE A 46 -2.37 43.27 39.07
C PHE A 46 -2.51 44.80 39.18
N THR A 47 -2.41 45.52 38.07
CA THR A 47 -2.32 47.01 38.04
C THR A 47 -3.47 47.65 37.27
N ASP A 48 -3.89 47.01 36.17
CA ASP A 48 -5.08 47.28 35.37
C ASP A 48 -5.57 45.95 34.77
N PRO A 49 -6.34 45.14 35.53
CA PRO A 49 -6.78 43.83 35.07
C PRO A 49 -7.68 43.91 33.83
N ASN A 50 -8.40 45.01 33.63
CA ASN A 50 -9.20 45.26 32.42
C ASN A 50 -8.29 45.34 31.18
N THR A 51 -7.22 46.16 31.22
CA THR A 51 -6.22 46.19 30.15
C THR A 51 -5.53 44.83 30.00
N SER A 52 -5.21 44.11 31.08
CA SER A 52 -4.62 42.77 31.01
C SER A 52 -5.51 41.75 30.28
N LEU A 53 -6.82 41.77 30.54
CA LEU A 53 -7.83 40.96 29.86
C LEU A 53 -7.99 41.34 28.38
N ILE A 54 -7.98 42.64 28.06
CA ILE A 54 -8.00 43.11 26.66
C ILE A 54 -6.74 42.67 25.92
N LYS A 55 -5.55 42.77 26.52
CA LYS A 55 -4.28 42.33 25.91
C LYS A 55 -4.23 40.80 25.76
N SER A 56 -4.75 40.06 26.72
CA SER A 56 -4.93 38.61 26.63
C SER A 56 -5.82 38.21 25.45
N ARG A 57 -6.95 38.90 25.23
CA ARG A 57 -7.78 38.70 24.04
C ARG A 57 -7.03 39.03 22.75
N GLN A 58 -6.30 40.15 22.69
CA GLN A 58 -5.52 40.52 21.50
C GLN A 58 -4.43 39.48 21.16
N PHE A 59 -3.78 38.88 22.17
CA PHE A 59 -2.89 37.73 22.01
C PHE A 59 -3.61 36.55 21.34
N GLY A 60 -4.78 36.15 21.85
CA GLY A 60 -5.59 35.05 21.29
C GLY A 60 -6.18 35.35 19.91
N GLU A 61 -6.42 36.61 19.56
CA GLU A 61 -6.88 37.03 18.22
C GLU A 61 -5.73 37.00 17.20
N ALA A 62 -4.53 37.46 17.56
CA ALA A 62 -3.35 37.46 16.71
C ALA A 62 -2.84 36.04 16.41
N LEU A 63 -2.79 35.17 17.42
CA LEU A 63 -2.37 33.77 17.28
C LEU A 63 -3.29 33.01 16.31
N ALA A 64 -4.61 33.15 16.48
CA ALA A 64 -5.59 32.51 15.61
C ALA A 64 -5.59 33.07 14.16
N ALA A 65 -5.13 34.30 13.96
CA ALA A 65 -4.99 34.88 12.62
C ALA A 65 -3.77 34.31 11.87
N ASP A 66 -2.60 34.25 12.51
CA ASP A 66 -1.39 33.66 11.93
C ASP A 66 -1.61 32.19 11.54
N LEU A 67 -2.23 31.37 12.42
CA LEU A 67 -2.47 29.96 12.12
C LEU A 67 -3.42 29.73 10.94
N VAL A 68 -4.42 30.59 10.76
CA VAL A 68 -5.28 30.55 9.55
C VAL A 68 -4.46 30.86 8.30
N LEU A 69 -3.55 31.83 8.37
CA LEU A 69 -2.67 32.23 7.27
C LEU A 69 -1.62 31.15 6.92
N ARG A 70 -1.07 30.43 7.89
CA ARG A 70 -0.16 29.29 7.66
C ARG A 70 -0.90 28.06 7.16
N GLY A 71 -1.95 27.64 7.86
CA GLY A 71 -2.73 26.44 7.54
C GLY A 71 -3.59 26.54 6.28
N ARG A 72 -3.65 27.71 5.64
CA ARG A 72 -4.50 28.01 4.47
C ARG A 72 -6.00 27.73 4.71
N VAL A 73 -6.43 27.91 5.96
CA VAL A 73 -7.77 27.54 6.44
C VAL A 73 -8.82 28.50 5.90
N GLN A 74 -9.78 27.99 5.12
CA GLN A 74 -10.89 28.80 4.63
C GLN A 74 -11.97 28.96 5.71
N TYR A 75 -12.35 30.21 5.98
CA TYR A 75 -13.40 30.58 6.92
C TYR A 75 -14.32 31.64 6.31
N ALA A 76 -15.60 31.61 6.66
CA ALA A 76 -16.58 32.58 6.19
C ALA A 76 -16.78 33.68 7.24
N GLY A 77 -16.49 34.93 6.88
CA GLY A 77 -16.63 36.10 7.75
C GLY A 77 -15.30 36.74 8.15
N SER A 78 -15.28 37.39 9.31
CA SER A 78 -14.16 38.21 9.80
C SER A 78 -13.89 38.09 11.29
N LYS A 79 -14.73 37.36 12.04
CA LYS A 79 -14.66 37.26 13.50
C LYS A 79 -13.73 36.14 13.95
N GLN A 80 -13.12 36.30 15.12
CA GLN A 80 -12.25 35.29 15.74
C GLN A 80 -12.96 33.92 15.89
N ILE A 81 -14.25 33.91 16.23
CA ILE A 81 -15.03 32.66 16.39
C ILE A 81 -15.18 31.87 15.08
N GLU A 82 -15.25 32.57 13.94
CA GLU A 82 -15.34 31.95 12.60
C GLU A 82 -13.98 31.33 12.21
N ARG A 83 -12.86 31.98 12.56
CA ARG A 83 -11.50 31.44 12.42
C ARG A 83 -11.28 30.20 13.28
N LEU A 84 -11.67 30.25 14.56
CA LEU A 84 -11.53 29.14 15.49
C LEU A 84 -12.36 27.93 15.07
N ALA A 85 -13.60 28.14 14.60
CA ALA A 85 -14.45 27.05 14.08
C ALA A 85 -13.90 26.41 12.78
N ALA A 86 -13.13 27.16 11.98
CA ALA A 86 -12.47 26.62 10.80
C ALA A 86 -11.18 25.86 11.15
N LEU A 87 -10.33 26.41 12.05
CA LEU A 87 -9.16 25.72 12.59
C LEU A 87 -9.52 24.39 13.29
N ASP A 88 -10.65 24.37 14.00
CA ASP A 88 -11.24 23.19 14.62
C ASP A 88 -11.63 22.12 13.59
N ARG A 89 -12.38 22.51 12.54
CA ARG A 89 -12.80 21.60 11.46
C ARG A 89 -11.62 21.02 10.66
N GLU A 90 -10.56 21.81 10.49
CA GLU A 90 -9.35 21.42 9.75
C GLU A 90 -8.36 20.62 10.60
N GLY A 91 -8.65 20.34 11.88
CA GLY A 91 -7.81 19.48 12.73
C GLY A 91 -6.64 20.18 13.43
N TYR A 92 -6.68 21.51 13.62
CA TYR A 92 -5.63 22.22 14.38
C TYR A 92 -5.89 22.25 15.90
N LEU A 93 -7.15 22.28 16.34
CA LEU A 93 -7.50 22.60 17.74
C LEU A 93 -7.80 21.36 18.61
N HIS A 94 -6.83 20.45 18.70
CA HIS A 94 -6.95 19.24 19.52
C HIS A 94 -7.09 19.51 21.03
N GLY A 95 -7.70 18.55 21.74
CA GLY A 95 -7.79 18.53 23.20
C GLY A 95 -8.43 19.80 23.79
N ASN A 96 -7.75 20.41 24.78
CA ASN A 96 -8.25 21.58 25.48
C ASN A 96 -7.88 22.93 24.85
N VAL A 97 -7.21 22.94 23.68
CA VAL A 97 -6.75 24.18 23.02
C VAL A 97 -7.94 25.07 22.61
N LYS A 98 -9.00 24.47 22.05
CA LYS A 98 -10.26 25.15 21.71
C LYS A 98 -10.88 25.86 22.93
N ASN A 99 -10.87 25.19 24.08
CA ASN A 99 -11.41 25.71 25.34
C ASN A 99 -10.57 26.88 25.88
N ALA A 100 -9.24 26.79 25.77
CA ALA A 100 -8.32 27.87 26.12
C ALA A 100 -8.54 29.15 25.28
N PHE A 101 -8.71 29.02 23.96
CA PHE A 101 -9.12 30.15 23.10
C PHE A 101 -10.48 30.72 23.49
N HIS A 102 -11.45 29.86 23.82
CA HIS A 102 -12.78 30.29 24.21
C HIS A 102 -12.77 31.08 25.54
N GLU A 103 -12.02 30.61 26.54
CA GLU A 103 -11.82 31.29 27.82
C GLU A 103 -11.28 32.71 27.61
N VAL A 104 -10.11 32.83 26.98
CA VAL A 104 -9.42 34.12 26.74
C VAL A 104 -10.33 35.10 25.98
N ARG A 105 -11.08 34.63 24.98
CA ARG A 105 -12.07 35.43 24.26
C ARG A 105 -13.23 35.88 25.16
N VAL A 106 -13.81 35.01 25.99
CA VAL A 106 -14.95 35.36 26.86
C VAL A 106 -14.54 36.39 27.90
N LEU A 107 -13.39 36.20 28.56
CA LEU A 107 -12.93 37.10 29.62
C LEU A 107 -12.55 38.48 29.06
N GLY A 108 -11.81 38.52 27.95
CA GLY A 108 -11.50 39.78 27.29
C GLY A 108 -12.71 40.45 26.61
N ASN A 109 -13.75 39.70 26.22
CA ASN A 109 -15.02 40.29 25.78
C ASN A 109 -15.73 41.03 26.92
N LYS A 110 -15.83 40.43 28.12
CA LYS A 110 -16.37 41.11 29.31
C LYS A 110 -15.60 42.40 29.61
N ALA A 111 -14.26 42.34 29.58
CA ALA A 111 -13.42 43.52 29.79
C ALA A 111 -13.65 44.60 28.73
N SER A 112 -13.83 44.20 27.45
CA SER A 112 -14.03 45.12 26.32
C SER A 112 -15.39 45.82 26.29
N HIS A 113 -16.44 45.22 26.87
CA HIS A 113 -17.83 45.68 26.73
C HIS A 113 -18.50 46.06 28.06
N ASP A 114 -18.20 45.33 29.13
CA ASP A 114 -18.84 45.47 30.44
C ASP A 114 -17.94 46.20 31.47
N GLY A 115 -16.72 46.57 31.08
CA GLY A 115 -15.73 47.22 31.96
C GLY A 115 -15.05 46.28 32.98
N TYR A 116 -15.24 44.96 32.85
CA TYR A 116 -14.81 43.95 33.82
C TYR A 116 -13.30 43.97 34.10
N ASP A 117 -12.91 44.00 35.37
CA ASP A 117 -11.58 44.33 35.89
C ASP A 117 -11.09 43.40 37.03
N ASP A 118 -11.53 42.14 37.02
CA ASP A 118 -11.20 41.14 38.03
C ASP A 118 -9.73 40.62 37.93
N PRO A 119 -8.91 40.70 39.00
CA PRO A 119 -7.50 40.26 38.97
C PRO A 119 -7.31 38.74 38.84
N ASP A 120 -8.19 37.91 39.39
CA ASP A 120 -8.04 36.44 39.36
C ASP A 120 -8.43 35.90 37.99
N ASP A 121 -9.49 36.45 37.37
CA ASP A 121 -9.85 36.18 35.98
C ASP A 121 -8.76 36.72 35.00
N ALA A 122 -8.13 37.86 35.29
CA ALA A 122 -7.00 38.37 34.52
C ALA A 122 -5.75 37.47 34.63
N PHE A 123 -5.41 37.02 35.84
CA PHE A 123 -4.30 36.09 36.07
C PHE A 123 -4.56 34.72 35.42
N ARG A 124 -5.82 34.23 35.46
CA ARG A 124 -6.23 33.01 34.75
C ARG A 124 -6.11 33.17 33.23
N ALA A 125 -6.57 34.29 32.67
CA ALA A 125 -6.41 34.61 31.25
C ALA A 125 -4.94 34.67 30.83
N LEU A 126 -4.08 35.34 31.62
CA LEU A 126 -2.64 35.43 31.39
C LEU A 126 -1.99 34.03 31.36
N ARG A 127 -2.32 33.17 32.34
CA ARG A 127 -1.81 31.78 32.38
C ARG A 127 -2.30 30.96 31.19
N THR A 128 -3.54 31.16 30.73
CA THR A 128 -4.07 30.51 29.53
C THR A 128 -3.43 31.05 28.25
N CYS A 129 -3.12 32.34 28.15
CA CYS A 129 -2.31 32.91 27.06
C CYS A 129 -0.90 32.30 27.01
N HIS A 130 -0.22 32.13 28.15
CA HIS A 130 1.07 31.43 28.18
C HIS A 130 0.94 29.99 27.66
N ARG A 131 -0.07 29.22 28.10
CA ARG A 131 -0.34 27.86 27.60
C ARG A 131 -0.59 27.82 26.09
N LEU A 132 -1.36 28.77 25.55
CA LEU A 132 -1.58 28.93 24.11
C LEU A 132 -0.27 29.28 23.37
N GLY A 133 0.57 30.13 23.94
CA GLY A 133 1.90 30.45 23.42
C GLY A 133 2.83 29.23 23.37
N VAL A 134 2.89 28.44 24.45
CA VAL A 134 3.67 27.20 24.49
C VAL A 134 3.15 26.18 23.48
N TRP A 135 1.82 25.99 23.38
CA TRP A 135 1.19 25.16 22.35
C TRP A 135 1.59 25.59 20.93
N TYR A 136 1.44 26.87 20.60
CA TYR A 136 1.79 27.45 19.30
C TYR A 136 3.28 27.29 18.98
N TYR A 137 4.17 27.48 19.95
CA TYR A 137 5.61 27.23 19.80
C TYR A 137 5.90 25.76 19.48
N ARG A 138 5.30 24.81 20.22
CA ARG A 138 5.44 23.36 19.95
C ARG A 138 4.89 23.00 18.57
N LEU A 139 3.75 23.56 18.17
CA LEU A 139 3.12 23.39 16.87
C LEU A 139 4.04 23.83 15.70
N LEU A 140 4.71 24.99 15.82
CA LEU A 140 5.64 25.49 14.80
C LEU A 140 6.99 24.76 14.75
N THR A 141 7.49 24.27 15.90
CA THR A 141 8.89 23.81 16.03
C THR A 141 9.05 22.30 16.20
N ALA A 142 7.98 21.57 16.51
CA ALA A 142 8.01 20.21 17.08
C ALA A 142 8.84 20.09 18.38
N SER A 143 9.15 21.20 19.07
CA SER A 143 9.87 21.17 20.35
C SER A 143 9.10 20.38 21.42
N ARG A 144 9.86 19.65 22.24
CA ARG A 144 9.38 18.91 23.43
C ARG A 144 9.79 19.58 24.75
N ASP A 145 10.11 20.88 24.69
CA ASP A 145 10.52 21.65 25.86
C ASP A 145 9.33 21.89 26.79
N GLN A 146 9.53 21.68 28.09
CA GLN A 146 8.64 22.15 29.13
C GLN A 146 8.97 23.61 29.44
N ARG A 147 8.06 24.51 29.05
CA ARG A 147 8.12 25.94 29.36
C ARG A 147 7.10 26.19 30.45
N THR A 148 7.58 26.42 31.68
CA THR A 148 6.72 26.57 32.86
C THR A 148 6.32 28.02 33.02
N PHE A 149 5.04 28.28 33.29
CA PHE A 149 4.55 29.62 33.63
C PHE A 149 5.17 30.09 34.95
N VAL A 150 5.80 31.26 34.93
CA VAL A 150 6.33 31.92 36.12
C VAL A 150 5.30 32.97 36.56
N PRO A 151 4.63 32.82 37.71
CA PRO A 151 3.71 33.85 38.20
C PRO A 151 4.42 35.21 38.31
N PRO A 152 3.84 36.30 37.78
CA PRO A 152 4.34 37.64 38.04
C PRO A 152 4.31 37.93 39.55
N ASP A 153 5.33 38.65 40.03
CA ASP A 153 5.46 39.04 41.44
C ASP A 153 4.59 40.27 41.72
N PRO A 154 3.53 40.18 42.57
CA PRO A 154 2.63 41.30 42.84
C PRO A 154 3.35 42.52 43.41
N ASP A 155 4.35 42.29 44.27
CA ASP A 155 5.05 43.33 45.03
C ASP A 155 6.14 44.04 44.19
N ARG A 156 6.49 43.48 43.03
CA ARG A 156 7.34 44.10 42.00
C ARG A 156 6.55 44.71 40.84
N THR A 157 5.24 44.87 40.98
CA THR A 157 4.45 45.64 40.00
C THR A 157 4.48 47.14 40.30
N PRO A 158 4.41 48.01 39.29
CA PRO A 158 4.32 49.46 39.51
C PRO A 158 3.16 49.90 40.42
N ALA A 159 2.10 49.10 40.58
CA ALA A 159 0.99 49.39 41.49
C ALA A 159 1.21 48.94 42.95
N ALA A 160 2.21 48.10 43.23
CA ALA A 160 2.67 47.86 44.60
C ALA A 160 3.49 49.06 45.08
N GLU A 161 4.45 49.52 44.28
CA GLU A 161 5.20 50.77 44.51
C GLU A 161 4.24 51.96 44.63
N ASN A 162 3.26 52.11 43.71
CA ASN A 162 2.27 53.19 43.83
C ASN A 162 1.36 53.06 45.06
N ARG A 163 1.12 51.85 45.61
CA ARG A 163 0.40 51.67 46.88
C ARG A 163 1.27 52.03 48.08
N ALA A 164 2.55 51.66 48.09
CA ALA A 164 3.50 52.07 49.12
C ALA A 164 3.66 53.60 49.15
N LEU A 165 3.84 54.24 47.99
CA LEU A 165 3.95 55.69 47.86
C LEU A 165 2.66 56.41 48.28
N ARG A 166 1.47 55.89 47.90
CA ARG A 166 0.18 56.44 48.36
C ARG A 166 -0.02 56.26 49.86
N ALA A 167 0.44 55.16 50.45
CA ALA A 167 0.40 54.95 51.88
C ALA A 167 1.29 55.96 52.61
N GLN A 168 2.55 56.13 52.18
CA GLN A 168 3.47 57.15 52.71
C GLN A 168 2.89 58.57 52.55
N VAL A 169 2.38 58.96 51.38
CA VAL A 169 1.78 60.29 51.18
C VAL A 169 0.52 60.49 52.04
N ALA A 170 -0.26 59.45 52.30
CA ALA A 170 -1.40 59.51 53.21
C ALA A 170 -0.99 59.57 54.69
N GLU A 171 0.10 58.89 55.06
CA GLU A 171 0.70 58.88 56.39
C GLU A 171 1.36 60.23 56.71
N SER A 172 2.19 60.76 55.80
CA SER A 172 2.73 62.12 55.85
C SER A 172 1.62 63.18 55.91
N ARG A 173 0.50 63.00 55.20
CA ARG A 173 -0.69 63.88 55.34
C ARG A 173 -1.33 63.79 56.73
N ARG A 174 -1.46 62.59 57.31
CA ARG A 174 -1.99 62.40 58.67
C ARG A 174 -1.06 63.01 59.71
N ALA A 175 0.24 62.75 59.64
CA ALA A 175 1.24 63.36 60.51
C ALA A 175 1.21 64.90 60.43
N LEU A 176 1.10 65.47 59.23
CA LEU A 176 0.95 66.93 59.04
C LEU A 176 -0.37 67.47 59.63
N GLN A 177 -1.44 66.69 59.60
CA GLN A 177 -2.76 67.06 60.12
C GLN A 177 -2.84 66.91 61.65
N GLU A 178 -2.21 65.90 62.23
CA GLU A 178 -2.09 65.69 63.68
C GLU A 178 -1.14 66.72 64.32
N ALA A 179 0.01 67.01 63.69
CA ALA A 179 0.91 68.10 64.11
C ALA A 179 0.23 69.48 64.08
N ARG A 180 -0.72 69.70 63.15
CA ARG A 180 -1.57 70.90 63.11
C ARG A 180 -2.62 70.95 64.24
N LEU A 181 -2.99 69.82 64.83
CA LEU A 181 -3.97 69.75 65.91
C LEU A 181 -3.33 69.79 67.31
N SER A 182 -2.08 69.37 67.47
CA SER A 182 -1.41 69.30 68.78
C SER A 182 -0.71 70.59 69.24
N TYR A 183 -0.48 71.58 68.36
CA TYR A 183 0.30 72.79 68.67
C TYR A 183 -0.46 74.11 68.43
N ALA A 184 -1.44 74.37 69.29
CA ALA A 184 -2.16 75.65 69.34
C ALA A 184 -1.32 76.78 69.99
N GLY A 185 -0.30 77.27 69.26
CA GLY A 185 0.27 78.62 69.44
C GLY A 185 1.66 78.72 70.08
N GLN A 186 2.69 78.87 69.23
CA GLN A 186 3.92 79.63 69.55
C GLN A 186 4.63 80.09 68.25
N ALA A 187 5.36 81.21 68.32
CA ALA A 187 5.74 82.02 67.15
C ALA A 187 6.99 81.53 66.36
N SER A 188 7.12 80.22 66.12
CA SER A 188 8.15 79.63 65.23
C SER A 188 7.57 79.24 63.84
N GLN A 189 6.31 79.62 63.61
CA GLN A 189 5.40 78.96 62.68
C GLN A 189 5.79 79.06 61.19
N ALA A 190 6.18 80.26 60.73
CA ALA A 190 6.34 80.53 59.30
C ALA A 190 7.48 79.73 58.63
N GLN A 191 8.65 79.59 59.25
CA GLN A 191 9.76 78.86 58.63
C GLN A 191 9.51 77.34 58.61
N ALA A 192 9.02 76.76 59.71
CA ALA A 192 8.70 75.33 59.75
C ALA A 192 7.58 74.95 58.78
N GLU A 193 6.51 75.77 58.71
CA GLU A 193 5.41 75.53 57.76
C GLU A 193 5.86 75.73 56.31
N GLN A 194 6.73 76.71 56.01
CA GLN A 194 7.31 76.87 54.68
C GLN A 194 8.18 75.67 54.29
N THR A 195 9.10 75.21 55.16
CA THR A 195 9.98 74.07 54.83
C THR A 195 9.20 72.77 54.67
N ALA A 196 8.26 72.46 55.56
CA ALA A 196 7.40 71.28 55.45
C ALA A 196 6.52 71.32 54.19
N ARG A 197 6.01 72.51 53.84
CA ARG A 197 5.24 72.73 52.61
C ARG A 197 6.10 72.54 51.36
N THR A 198 7.30 73.12 51.30
CA THR A 198 8.20 72.95 50.15
C THR A 198 8.65 71.50 49.99
N ALA A 199 8.90 70.77 51.09
CA ALA A 199 9.20 69.33 51.03
C ALA A 199 8.01 68.52 50.48
N ALA A 200 6.80 68.76 50.98
CA ALA A 200 5.59 68.07 50.49
C ALA A 200 5.22 68.45 49.05
N GLU A 201 5.46 69.70 48.62
CA GLU A 201 5.30 70.13 47.23
C GLU A 201 6.40 69.51 46.32
N GLN A 202 7.60 69.24 46.84
CA GLN A 202 8.66 68.51 46.13
C GLN A 202 8.39 67.00 46.01
N GLU A 203 7.94 66.32 47.09
CA GLU A 203 7.48 64.92 47.01
C GLU A 203 6.30 64.77 46.04
N LEU A 204 5.34 65.68 46.09
CA LEU A 204 4.20 65.68 45.18
C LEU A 204 4.63 65.92 43.72
N ALA A 205 5.59 66.83 43.49
CA ALA A 205 6.16 67.05 42.16
C ALA A 205 6.92 65.81 41.64
N ALA A 206 7.72 65.15 42.48
CA ALA A 206 8.42 63.91 42.14
C ALA A 206 7.44 62.79 41.78
N ALA A 207 6.47 62.50 42.66
CA ALA A 207 5.45 61.47 42.42
C ALA A 207 4.53 61.77 41.22
N THR A 208 4.36 63.05 40.87
CA THR A 208 3.61 63.46 39.67
C THR A 208 4.47 63.29 38.41
N ALA A 209 5.74 63.71 38.42
CA ALA A 209 6.66 63.53 37.30
C ALA A 209 6.93 62.05 37.00
N GLU A 210 7.03 61.21 38.03
CA GLU A 210 7.20 59.76 37.93
C GLU A 210 5.93 59.09 37.38
N ARG A 211 4.74 59.55 37.80
CA ARG A 211 3.45 59.16 37.17
C ARG A 211 3.37 59.59 35.70
N GLU A 212 3.86 60.76 35.35
CA GLU A 212 3.89 61.26 33.97
C GLU A 212 4.94 60.53 33.11
N GLU A 213 6.04 60.07 33.69
CA GLU A 213 7.01 59.17 33.06
C GLU A 213 6.37 57.80 32.79
N LEU A 214 5.72 57.19 33.78
CA LEU A 214 5.02 55.92 33.62
C LEU A 214 3.90 56.04 32.56
N ALA A 215 3.13 57.13 32.56
CA ALA A 215 2.11 57.40 31.54
C ALA A 215 2.71 57.55 30.12
N ARG A 216 3.86 58.22 29.98
CA ARG A 216 4.60 58.31 28.71
C ARG A 216 5.12 56.95 28.24
N GLN A 217 5.54 56.07 29.14
CA GLN A 217 5.95 54.70 28.81
C GLN A 217 4.77 53.82 28.37
N VAL A 218 3.61 53.96 29.03
CA VAL A 218 2.35 53.30 28.63
C VAL A 218 1.91 53.73 27.23
N GLU A 219 1.94 55.04 26.93
CA GLU A 219 1.54 55.55 25.61
C GLU A 219 2.56 55.18 24.52
N ALA A 220 3.87 55.24 24.81
CA ALA A 220 4.90 54.76 23.90
C ALA A 220 4.79 53.26 23.59
N MET A 221 4.28 52.43 24.51
CA MET A 221 3.94 51.03 24.21
C MET A 221 2.69 50.91 23.34
N ARG A 222 1.68 51.78 23.49
CA ARG A 222 0.47 51.79 22.64
C ARG A 222 0.80 52.15 21.19
N ASP A 223 1.60 53.19 20.98
CA ASP A 223 2.03 53.61 19.64
C ASP A 223 2.86 52.52 18.94
N ARG A 224 3.80 51.90 19.66
CA ARG A 224 4.58 50.76 19.14
C ARG A 224 3.69 49.56 18.79
N LEU A 225 2.72 49.22 19.64
CA LEU A 225 1.73 48.17 19.34
C LEU A 225 0.91 48.47 18.08
N ALA A 226 0.46 49.71 17.91
CA ALA A 226 -0.29 50.13 16.72
C ALA A 226 0.56 50.05 15.43
N ALA A 227 1.82 50.48 15.49
CA ALA A 227 2.75 50.35 14.38
C ALA A 227 2.98 48.88 13.98
N LEU A 228 3.20 48.00 14.95
CA LEU A 228 3.41 46.57 14.73
C LEU A 228 2.18 45.88 14.10
N GLN A 229 0.96 46.26 14.50
CA GLN A 229 -0.28 45.78 13.87
C GLN A 229 -0.36 46.18 12.37
N GLN A 230 0.08 47.40 12.03
CA GLN A 230 0.14 47.84 10.63
C GLN A 230 1.21 47.07 9.85
N THR A 231 2.40 46.83 10.43
CA THR A 231 3.45 46.03 9.79
C THR A 231 3.01 44.59 9.52
N GLN A 232 2.41 43.91 10.51
CA GLN A 232 1.86 42.56 10.28
C GLN A 232 0.79 42.57 9.18
N SER A 233 -0.14 43.53 9.22
CA SER A 233 -1.20 43.63 8.21
C SER A 233 -0.66 43.83 6.79
N ALA A 234 0.50 44.48 6.63
CA ALA A 234 1.18 44.61 5.34
C ALA A 234 1.90 43.30 4.91
N ASP A 235 2.61 42.65 5.83
CA ASP A 235 3.30 41.37 5.58
C ASP A 235 2.32 40.23 5.24
N ASP A 236 1.20 40.12 5.96
CA ASP A 236 0.16 39.11 5.72
C ASP A 236 -0.43 39.24 4.31
N ASN A 237 -0.73 40.48 3.88
CA ASN A 237 -1.18 40.76 2.52
C ASN A 237 -0.09 40.43 1.48
N ARG A 238 1.17 40.79 1.75
CA ARG A 238 2.30 40.48 0.85
C ARG A 238 2.51 38.98 0.67
N LEU A 239 2.38 38.20 1.75
CA LEU A 239 2.42 36.74 1.74
C LEU A 239 1.26 36.15 0.90
N LEU A 240 0.03 36.66 1.07
CA LEU A 240 -1.12 36.23 0.26
C LEU A 240 -0.88 36.47 -1.24
N TYR A 241 -0.39 37.66 -1.64
CA TYR A 241 -0.09 37.97 -3.04
C TYR A 241 1.03 37.08 -3.62
N ALA A 242 2.12 36.86 -2.89
CA ALA A 242 3.23 35.99 -3.35
C ALA A 242 2.80 34.52 -3.49
N ARG A 243 1.99 34.03 -2.54
CA ARG A 243 1.45 32.65 -2.54
C ARG A 243 0.40 32.41 -3.64
N ALA A 244 -0.22 33.46 -4.18
CA ALA A 244 -1.16 33.39 -5.30
C ALA A 244 -0.48 33.39 -6.69
N THR A 245 0.81 33.71 -6.78
CA THR A 245 1.51 33.99 -8.05
C THR A 245 2.72 33.11 -8.34
N SER A 246 3.24 32.34 -7.38
CA SER A 246 4.41 31.46 -7.55
C SER A 246 4.11 29.99 -7.26
N PRO A 247 4.36 29.05 -8.20
CA PRO A 247 4.22 27.61 -7.98
C PRO A 247 5.12 27.06 -6.86
N ALA A 248 6.32 27.61 -6.68
CA ALA A 248 7.24 27.19 -5.61
C ALA A 248 6.67 27.53 -4.22
N ALA A 249 6.16 28.76 -4.06
CA ALA A 249 5.48 29.19 -2.83
C ALA A 249 4.15 28.45 -2.59
N ALA A 250 3.53 27.89 -3.62
CA ALA A 250 2.40 26.98 -3.47
C ALA A 250 2.83 25.61 -2.92
N SER A 251 3.95 25.05 -3.39
CA SER A 251 4.49 23.77 -2.92
C SER A 251 5.01 23.84 -1.49
N GLU A 252 5.84 24.82 -1.14
CA GLU A 252 6.40 24.95 0.22
C GLU A 252 5.31 25.14 1.28
N ALA A 253 4.27 25.93 0.98
CA ALA A 253 3.15 26.14 1.90
C ALA A 253 2.20 24.93 2.03
N VAL A 254 2.17 24.01 1.05
CA VAL A 254 1.50 22.69 1.23
C VAL A 254 2.31 21.81 2.20
N ALA A 255 3.64 21.85 2.12
CA ALA A 255 4.51 21.17 3.09
C ALA A 255 4.48 21.82 4.49
N GLU A 256 4.34 23.15 4.60
CA GLU A 256 4.08 23.85 5.88
C GLU A 256 2.75 23.37 6.48
N ARG A 257 1.65 23.41 5.70
CA ARG A 257 0.32 22.95 6.14
C ARG A 257 0.33 21.51 6.66
N ALA A 258 0.97 20.58 5.95
CA ALA A 258 1.07 19.19 6.35
C ALA A 258 1.81 19.02 7.69
N ARG A 259 3.01 19.61 7.82
CA ARG A 259 3.82 19.56 9.06
C ARG A 259 3.09 20.14 10.27
N LEU A 260 2.33 21.22 10.08
CA LEU A 260 1.56 21.83 11.17
C LEU A 260 0.39 20.94 11.61
N LEU A 261 -0.23 20.18 10.69
CA LEU A 261 -1.27 19.21 11.04
C LEU A 261 -0.69 18.00 11.77
N ASP A 262 0.41 17.42 11.29
CA ASP A 262 1.12 16.30 11.95
C ASP A 262 1.56 16.66 13.39
N ASN A 263 1.94 17.92 13.62
CA ASN A 263 2.31 18.45 14.93
C ASN A 263 1.10 18.78 15.84
N ALA A 264 -0.11 18.96 15.30
CA ALA A 264 -1.22 19.59 16.02
C ALA A 264 -1.75 18.77 17.19
N GLU A 265 -1.80 17.44 17.07
CA GLU A 265 -2.22 16.56 18.16
C GLU A 265 -1.16 16.52 19.26
N GLN A 266 0.11 16.30 18.89
CA GLN A 266 1.24 16.20 19.82
C GLN A 266 1.46 17.50 20.60
N ALA A 267 1.31 18.66 19.96
CA ALA A 267 1.47 19.96 20.61
C ALA A 267 0.38 20.25 21.66
N ALA A 268 -0.84 19.73 21.48
CA ALA A 268 -2.02 20.04 22.30
C ALA A 268 -2.01 19.42 23.70
N ARG A 269 -1.11 18.46 23.95
CA ARG A 269 -0.84 17.86 25.26
C ARG A 269 0.50 18.35 25.81
N GLU A 270 0.58 18.46 27.14
CA GLU A 270 1.86 18.63 27.83
C GLU A 270 2.55 17.26 27.98
N PRO A 271 3.82 17.10 27.55
CA PRO A 271 4.57 15.87 27.78
C PRO A 271 4.67 15.57 29.28
N LEU A 272 4.32 14.35 29.69
CA LEU A 272 4.34 13.93 31.10
C LEU A 272 5.74 14.10 31.72
N THR A 273 5.78 14.67 32.92
CA THR A 273 6.97 14.62 33.80
C THR A 273 7.30 13.18 34.18
N GLU A 274 8.53 12.88 34.57
CA GLU A 274 8.95 11.52 34.95
C GLU A 274 8.06 10.91 36.06
N ALA A 275 7.62 11.71 37.04
CA ALA A 275 6.69 11.26 38.08
C ALA A 275 5.31 10.87 37.51
N GLN A 276 4.78 11.63 36.54
CA GLN A 276 3.53 11.28 35.85
C GLN A 276 3.70 10.08 34.90
N VAL A 277 4.90 9.91 34.32
CA VAL A 277 5.25 8.68 33.57
C VAL A 277 5.25 7.49 34.52
N ARG A 278 5.83 7.57 35.72
CA ARG A 278 5.78 6.48 36.71
C ARG A 278 4.34 6.09 37.08
N VAL A 279 3.43 7.06 37.27
CA VAL A 279 1.99 6.75 37.45
C VAL A 279 1.42 5.96 36.26
N ARG A 280 1.73 6.35 35.02
CA ARG A 280 1.29 5.63 33.81
C ARG A 280 1.94 4.24 33.66
N LEU A 281 3.19 4.09 34.11
CA LEU A 281 3.87 2.80 34.16
C LEU A 281 3.24 1.87 35.20
N ASP A 282 2.80 2.38 36.35
CA ASP A 282 2.04 1.62 37.34
C ASP A 282 0.72 1.08 36.75
N GLU A 283 0.00 1.90 35.98
CA GLU A 283 -1.20 1.50 35.24
C GLU A 283 -0.88 0.36 34.25
N MET A 284 0.10 0.57 33.35
CA MET A 284 0.54 -0.42 32.35
C MET A 284 1.02 -1.75 32.97
N LEU A 285 1.71 -1.69 34.11
CA LEU A 285 2.14 -2.86 34.87
C LEU A 285 0.95 -3.60 35.50
N THR A 286 -0.01 -2.87 36.04
CA THR A 286 -1.25 -3.42 36.63
C THR A 286 -2.12 -4.08 35.56
N GLU A 287 -2.23 -3.48 34.37
CA GLU A 287 -2.89 -4.09 33.20
C GLU A 287 -2.21 -5.41 32.77
N ALA A 288 -0.88 -5.44 32.79
CA ALA A 288 -0.10 -6.65 32.55
C ALA A 288 -0.15 -7.67 33.72
N GLY A 289 -0.81 -7.35 34.84
CA GLY A 289 -1.02 -8.25 35.97
C GLY A 289 0.10 -8.27 37.01
N TRP A 290 0.96 -7.25 37.04
CA TRP A 290 1.92 -7.06 38.12
C TRP A 290 1.24 -6.43 39.34
N SER A 291 1.61 -6.90 40.54
CA SER A 291 1.33 -6.16 41.78
C SER A 291 2.39 -5.07 41.94
N VAL A 292 2.02 -3.81 41.75
CA VAL A 292 2.94 -2.67 41.95
C VAL A 292 2.94 -2.26 43.43
N GLN A 293 4.12 -2.19 44.05
CA GLN A 293 4.30 -1.96 45.49
C GLN A 293 5.52 -1.06 45.74
N ASP A 294 5.58 -0.39 46.89
CA ASP A 294 6.73 0.45 47.26
C ASP A 294 7.76 -0.32 48.09
N ALA A 295 9.02 0.11 48.04
CA ALA A 295 10.09 -0.44 48.87
C ALA A 295 9.94 0.01 50.34
N GLY A 296 9.20 -0.77 51.14
CA GLY A 296 8.90 -0.45 52.54
C GLY A 296 8.52 -1.65 53.40
N ALA A 297 8.00 -1.39 54.60
CA ALA A 297 7.62 -2.43 55.57
C ALA A 297 6.46 -3.33 55.10
N ASP A 298 5.57 -2.79 54.27
CA ASP A 298 4.39 -3.48 53.72
C ASP A 298 4.68 -4.31 52.45
N LEU A 299 5.95 -4.38 52.01
CA LEU A 299 6.38 -5.11 50.82
C LEU A 299 6.07 -6.61 50.93
N ASN A 300 5.16 -7.09 50.08
CA ASN A 300 4.69 -8.47 50.06
C ASN A 300 5.03 -9.17 48.74
N LEU A 301 6.11 -9.95 48.75
CA LEU A 301 6.51 -10.81 47.62
C LEU A 301 5.68 -12.10 47.49
N TYR A 302 4.77 -12.39 48.42
CA TYR A 302 3.92 -13.60 48.45
C TYR A 302 2.51 -13.37 47.85
N VAL A 303 2.28 -12.25 47.15
CA VAL A 303 1.01 -11.97 46.47
C VAL A 303 0.69 -13.07 45.45
N GLN A 304 -0.46 -13.71 45.64
CA GLN A 304 -1.04 -14.61 44.65
C GLN A 304 -1.52 -13.79 43.45
N GLY A 305 -0.92 -14.02 42.29
CA GLY A 305 -1.35 -13.41 41.04
C GLY A 305 -2.54 -14.16 40.42
N ASP A 306 -3.20 -13.53 39.45
CA ASP A 306 -4.30 -14.15 38.70
C ASP A 306 -3.80 -15.02 37.53
N ARG A 307 -4.66 -15.29 36.54
CA ARG A 307 -4.35 -15.97 35.27
C ARG A 307 -3.19 -15.35 34.45
N ARG A 308 -2.71 -14.15 34.81
CA ARG A 308 -1.52 -13.44 34.29
C ARG A 308 -0.23 -13.78 35.04
N GLY A 309 -0.30 -14.53 36.15
CA GLY A 309 0.84 -15.02 36.93
C GLY A 309 1.18 -14.18 38.16
N SER A 310 1.97 -14.74 39.08
CA SER A 310 2.46 -14.02 40.28
C SER A 310 3.75 -13.26 39.97
N GLY A 311 3.65 -11.93 39.98
CA GLY A 311 4.79 -11.01 39.90
C GLY A 311 4.56 -9.71 40.65
N VAL A 312 5.63 -9.16 41.21
CA VAL A 312 5.63 -7.91 41.98
C VAL A 312 6.64 -6.94 41.36
N ALA A 313 6.20 -5.71 41.09
CA ALA A 313 7.05 -4.61 40.63
C ALA A 313 7.26 -3.64 41.80
N VAL A 314 8.48 -3.60 42.34
CA VAL A 314 8.79 -2.81 43.54
C VAL A 314 9.41 -1.47 43.13
N ARG A 315 8.78 -0.36 43.53
CA ARG A 315 9.21 0.99 43.15
C ARG A 315 10.48 1.45 43.89
N GLU A 316 11.24 2.28 43.19
CA GLU A 316 12.38 3.06 43.67
C GLU A 316 13.43 2.28 44.50
N VAL A 317 13.85 1.11 44.00
CA VAL A 317 14.75 0.19 44.70
C VAL A 317 16.22 0.60 44.55
N THR A 318 16.94 0.67 45.67
CA THR A 318 18.39 0.96 45.70
C THR A 318 19.21 -0.21 45.15
N THR A 319 20.22 0.10 44.30
CA THR A 319 21.17 -0.84 43.70
C THR A 319 22.61 -0.29 43.82
N ALA A 320 23.62 -0.98 43.27
CA ALA A 320 25.03 -0.63 43.51
C ALA A 320 25.45 0.71 42.92
N THR A 321 24.81 1.13 41.83
CA THR A 321 25.23 2.24 40.98
C THR A 321 24.18 3.36 40.88
N GLY A 322 23.15 3.29 41.73
CA GLY A 322 22.02 4.22 41.74
C GLY A 322 20.73 3.56 42.23
N ARG A 323 19.61 4.26 42.06
CA ARG A 323 18.26 3.81 42.42
C ARG A 323 17.53 3.49 41.11
N ALA A 324 17.01 2.27 40.98
CA ALA A 324 16.22 1.86 39.82
C ALA A 324 14.75 2.23 40.06
N ASP A 325 14.04 2.73 39.04
CA ASP A 325 12.63 3.10 39.18
C ASP A 325 11.75 1.90 39.57
N TYR A 326 12.02 0.71 39.03
CA TYR A 326 11.36 -0.53 39.45
C TYR A 326 12.31 -1.74 39.45
N ALA A 327 12.16 -2.63 40.44
CA ALA A 327 12.73 -3.97 40.46
C ALA A 327 11.62 -5.03 40.27
N LEU A 328 11.85 -6.01 39.39
CA LEU A 328 10.86 -6.99 38.97
C LEU A 328 11.09 -8.36 39.60
N TYR A 329 10.09 -8.82 40.37
CA TYR A 329 10.08 -10.13 41.03
C TYR A 329 9.04 -11.04 40.38
N VAL A 330 9.42 -12.27 40.04
CA VAL A 330 8.52 -13.30 39.46
C VAL A 330 8.66 -14.58 40.28
N GLU A 331 7.55 -15.13 40.76
CA GLU A 331 7.52 -16.30 41.66
C GLU A 331 8.43 -16.16 42.91
N ARG A 332 8.64 -14.90 43.35
CA ARG A 332 9.57 -14.37 44.38
C ARG A 332 11.05 -14.24 44.00
N LYS A 333 11.49 -14.73 42.83
CA LYS A 333 12.85 -14.48 42.34
C LYS A 333 12.96 -13.05 41.78
N LEU A 334 14.03 -12.32 42.07
CA LEU A 334 14.36 -11.06 41.37
C LEU A 334 14.90 -11.40 39.97
N VAL A 335 14.32 -10.80 38.92
CA VAL A 335 14.57 -11.19 37.51
C VAL A 335 14.80 -10.03 36.54
N GLY A 336 14.58 -8.79 36.96
CA GLY A 336 14.73 -7.64 36.06
C GLY A 336 14.54 -6.28 36.70
N VAL A 337 14.67 -5.25 35.87
CA VAL A 337 14.51 -3.83 36.24
C VAL A 337 13.75 -3.05 35.15
N ILE A 338 13.13 -1.93 35.55
CA ILE A 338 12.58 -0.91 34.65
C ILE A 338 13.18 0.44 35.02
N GLU A 339 13.63 1.20 34.03
CA GLU A 339 13.98 2.61 34.15
C GLU A 339 12.91 3.48 33.47
N ALA A 340 12.41 4.50 34.17
CA ALA A 340 11.44 5.46 33.66
C ALA A 340 12.12 6.78 33.26
N LYS A 341 11.62 7.49 32.26
CA LYS A 341 12.04 8.88 31.94
C LYS A 341 10.82 9.74 31.61
N ARG A 342 10.97 11.07 31.58
CA ARG A 342 9.91 11.99 31.13
C ARG A 342 9.50 11.70 29.67
N GLU A 343 8.22 11.94 29.34
CA GLU A 343 7.66 11.64 28.01
C GLU A 343 8.42 12.38 26.90
N GLY A 344 8.81 11.63 25.87
CA GLY A 344 9.57 12.11 24.72
C GLY A 344 11.08 12.25 24.92
N ALA A 345 11.66 11.72 26.01
CA ALA A 345 13.11 11.72 26.27
C ALA A 345 13.89 10.67 25.47
N ASP A 346 15.21 10.81 25.39
CA ASP A 346 16.06 9.78 24.80
C ASP A 346 16.22 8.56 25.72
N LEU A 347 15.55 7.47 25.34
CA LEU A 347 15.63 6.17 26.01
C LEU A 347 17.00 5.47 25.85
N THR A 348 17.98 6.05 25.15
CA THR A 348 19.34 5.47 25.03
C THR A 348 20.11 5.58 26.34
N ALA A 349 20.17 6.76 26.96
CA ALA A 349 20.77 6.93 28.29
C ALA A 349 20.07 6.10 29.38
N ALA A 350 18.75 5.87 29.25
CA ALA A 350 18.01 4.98 30.14
C ALA A 350 18.42 3.51 30.01
N GLN A 351 18.86 3.05 28.82
CA GLN A 351 19.34 1.67 28.64
C GLN A 351 20.67 1.46 29.36
N GLU A 352 21.58 2.44 29.33
CA GLU A 352 22.83 2.40 30.10
C GLU A 352 22.62 2.46 31.62
N GLN A 353 21.50 3.05 32.07
CA GLN A 353 21.07 3.00 33.47
C GLN A 353 20.53 1.61 33.83
N ALA A 354 19.57 1.09 33.05
CA ALA A 354 18.98 -0.24 33.26
C ALA A 354 20.01 -1.40 33.13
N ASP A 355 20.99 -1.29 32.23
CA ASP A 355 22.11 -2.24 32.12
C ASP A 355 22.95 -2.25 33.42
N ARG A 356 23.41 -1.09 33.90
CA ARG A 356 24.21 -0.99 35.14
C ARG A 356 23.46 -1.51 36.37
N TYR A 357 22.15 -1.27 36.49
CA TYR A 357 21.34 -1.76 37.60
C TYR A 357 21.11 -3.28 37.53
N ALA A 358 20.91 -3.83 36.34
CA ALA A 358 20.76 -5.27 36.12
C ALA A 358 22.08 -6.06 36.30
N ASP A 359 23.21 -5.45 35.95
CA ASP A 359 24.53 -6.08 36.06
C ASP A 359 25.10 -5.99 37.48
N HIS A 360 24.68 -4.99 38.27
CA HIS A 360 25.17 -4.75 39.63
C HIS A 360 24.07 -4.59 40.69
N PRO A 361 23.28 -5.64 40.99
CA PRO A 361 22.44 -5.67 42.18
C PRO A 361 23.29 -5.66 43.47
N THR A 362 22.89 -4.85 44.45
CA THR A 362 23.39 -4.86 45.84
C THR A 362 22.20 -4.65 46.76
N ASP A 363 21.80 -5.64 47.54
CA ASP A 363 22.66 -6.20 48.58
C ASP A 363 23.14 -7.64 48.30
N ALA A 364 23.92 -8.23 49.21
CA ALA A 364 24.08 -9.68 49.32
C ALA A 364 22.71 -10.37 49.38
N GLN A 365 21.73 -9.76 50.06
CA GLN A 365 20.34 -10.21 50.07
C GLN A 365 19.69 -10.18 48.68
N GLN A 366 19.86 -9.10 47.89
CA GLN A 366 19.34 -9.04 46.51
C GLN A 366 19.95 -10.13 45.63
N ARG A 367 21.23 -10.45 45.81
CA ARG A 367 21.92 -11.52 45.06
C ARG A 367 21.47 -12.93 45.47
N LEU A 368 21.04 -13.12 46.72
CA LEU A 368 20.48 -14.39 47.21
C LEU A 368 19.05 -14.66 46.69
N ILE A 369 18.28 -13.61 46.41
CA ILE A 369 16.92 -13.71 45.84
C ILE A 369 16.88 -13.49 44.32
N ALA A 370 17.98 -13.01 43.71
CA ALA A 370 18.15 -12.97 42.27
C ALA A 370 18.13 -14.38 41.69
N TRP A 371 17.37 -14.57 40.61
CA TRP A 371 17.38 -15.82 39.86
C TRP A 371 18.78 -16.13 39.31
N ARG A 372 19.49 -15.08 38.88
CA ARG A 372 20.87 -15.09 38.40
C ARG A 372 21.37 -13.65 38.25
N THR A 373 22.69 -13.49 38.17
CA THR A 373 23.37 -12.21 37.92
C THR A 373 24.24 -12.36 36.66
N PRO A 374 24.20 -11.44 35.68
CA PRO A 374 23.33 -10.26 35.61
C PRO A 374 21.84 -10.61 35.46
N LEU A 375 20.96 -9.71 35.86
CA LEU A 375 19.51 -9.89 35.71
C LEU A 375 19.15 -9.95 34.20
N PRO A 376 18.31 -10.90 33.75
CA PRO A 376 18.07 -11.11 32.32
C PRO A 376 17.17 -10.07 31.66
N PHE A 377 16.17 -9.53 32.37
CA PHE A 377 15.10 -8.72 31.78
C PHE A 377 15.28 -7.23 32.12
N ARG A 378 15.50 -6.38 31.12
CA ARG A 378 15.65 -4.93 31.29
C ARG A 378 14.61 -4.20 30.45
N TYR A 379 13.91 -3.24 31.04
CA TYR A 379 13.00 -2.36 30.32
C TYR A 379 13.40 -0.90 30.51
N VAL A 380 13.07 -0.09 29.51
CA VAL A 380 13.08 1.38 29.63
C VAL A 380 11.78 1.92 29.03
N SER A 381 11.19 2.96 29.63
CA SER A 381 9.96 3.56 29.12
C SER A 381 9.86 5.06 29.43
N ASP A 382 9.29 5.82 28.50
CA ASP A 382 8.87 7.21 28.72
C ASP A 382 7.33 7.34 28.81
N GLY A 383 6.63 6.21 28.89
CA GLY A 383 5.17 6.11 28.88
C GLY A 383 4.54 6.17 27.48
N GLY A 384 5.26 6.60 26.43
CA GLY A 384 4.81 6.59 25.03
C GLY A 384 5.51 5.53 24.17
N GLU A 385 6.81 5.31 24.40
CA GLU A 385 7.60 4.21 23.88
C GLU A 385 8.11 3.36 25.06
N THR A 386 7.90 2.04 24.97
CA THR A 386 8.55 1.07 25.86
C THR A 386 9.54 0.23 25.05
N ARG A 387 10.74 0.04 25.58
CA ARG A 387 11.77 -0.84 25.00
C ARG A 387 12.18 -1.91 26.00
N PHE A 388 12.57 -3.07 25.48
CA PHE A 388 12.92 -4.26 26.25
C PHE A 388 14.19 -4.91 25.71
N ARG A 389 15.05 -5.39 26.61
CA ARG A 389 16.21 -6.22 26.32
C ARG A 389 16.13 -7.51 27.13
N ASN A 390 16.15 -8.63 26.43
CA ASN A 390 16.29 -9.97 26.99
C ASN A 390 17.74 -10.43 26.82
N ALA A 391 18.54 -10.42 27.89
CA ALA A 391 19.95 -10.81 27.85
C ALA A 391 20.19 -12.33 27.64
N LEU A 392 19.12 -13.13 27.47
CA LEU A 392 19.20 -14.53 27.05
C LEU A 392 19.25 -14.74 25.54
N ASP A 393 18.84 -13.74 24.77
CA ASP A 393 18.90 -13.86 23.32
C ASP A 393 20.37 -13.79 22.88
N PRO A 394 20.84 -14.69 21.99
CA PRO A 394 22.20 -14.62 21.48
C PRO A 394 22.34 -13.34 20.66
N ASP A 395 23.42 -12.60 20.90
CA ASP A 395 23.58 -11.21 20.48
C ASP A 395 22.39 -10.35 20.95
N SER A 396 22.23 -10.27 22.28
CA SER A 396 21.08 -9.60 22.91
C SER A 396 21.05 -8.10 22.61
N ARG A 397 19.88 -7.63 22.17
CA ARG A 397 19.64 -6.23 21.80
C ARG A 397 18.36 -5.72 22.44
N THR A 398 18.30 -4.41 22.62
CA THR A 398 17.06 -3.71 22.90
C THR A 398 16.14 -3.73 21.68
N ARG A 399 14.83 -3.90 21.92
CA ARG A 399 13.77 -3.79 20.92
C ARG A 399 12.60 -2.97 21.45
N ARG A 400 11.83 -2.32 20.57
CA ARG A 400 10.58 -1.64 20.95
C ARG A 400 9.47 -2.68 21.12
N ILE A 401 8.64 -2.51 22.15
CA ILE A 401 7.45 -3.34 22.43
C ILE A 401 6.26 -2.43 22.78
N PHE A 402 5.03 -2.97 22.71
CA PHE A 402 3.81 -2.20 22.96
C PHE A 402 3.60 -1.87 24.45
N SER A 403 3.73 -2.85 25.34
CA SER A 403 3.61 -2.70 26.80
C SER A 403 4.39 -3.81 27.51
N PHE A 404 4.42 -3.81 28.84
CA PHE A 404 5.16 -4.79 29.64
C PHE A 404 4.63 -6.22 29.50
N HIS A 405 5.55 -7.19 29.53
CA HIS A 405 5.23 -8.62 29.56
C HIS A 405 4.52 -8.99 30.87
N GLN A 406 3.59 -9.93 30.79
CA GLN A 406 2.87 -10.47 31.94
C GLN A 406 3.79 -11.39 32.79
N PRO A 407 3.63 -11.44 34.13
CA PRO A 407 4.48 -12.27 35.00
C PRO A 407 4.57 -13.75 34.57
N ARG A 408 3.47 -14.33 34.08
CA ARG A 408 3.43 -15.72 33.56
C ARG A 408 4.35 -15.95 32.36
N THR A 409 4.59 -14.92 31.55
CA THR A 409 5.42 -15.00 30.34
C THR A 409 6.88 -15.05 30.73
N LEU A 410 7.28 -14.17 31.64
CA LEU A 410 8.62 -14.24 32.24
C LEU A 410 8.81 -15.57 32.99
N ALA A 411 7.79 -16.07 33.69
CA ALA A 411 7.81 -17.39 34.34
C ALA A 411 7.93 -18.57 33.35
N ARG A 412 7.28 -18.49 32.17
CA ARG A 412 7.47 -19.45 31.06
C ARG A 412 8.92 -19.44 30.58
N TRP A 413 9.48 -18.26 30.29
CA TRP A 413 10.87 -18.13 29.88
C TRP A 413 11.87 -18.53 30.98
N ILE A 414 11.53 -18.34 32.26
CA ILE A 414 12.31 -18.82 33.41
C ILE A 414 12.43 -20.34 33.36
N ARG A 415 11.29 -21.05 33.30
CA ARG A 415 11.27 -22.52 33.23
C ARG A 415 11.96 -23.06 31.97
N GLN A 416 11.76 -22.45 30.81
CA GLN A 416 12.46 -22.84 29.57
C GLN A 416 13.99 -22.64 29.67
N ALA A 417 14.45 -21.57 30.30
CA ALA A 417 15.88 -21.31 30.51
C ALA A 417 16.51 -22.22 31.58
N GLU A 418 15.72 -22.71 32.54
CA GLU A 418 16.14 -23.72 33.53
C GLU A 418 16.15 -25.13 32.91
N GLN A 419 15.33 -25.40 31.89
CA GLN A 419 15.30 -26.67 31.14
C GLN A 419 16.45 -26.83 30.14
N ASP A 420 16.84 -25.76 29.43
CA ASP A 420 18.02 -25.76 28.56
C ASP A 420 18.89 -24.50 28.81
N PRO A 421 19.77 -24.52 29.82
CA PRO A 421 20.65 -23.40 30.14
C PRO A 421 21.63 -23.03 29.02
N GLN A 422 21.87 -23.95 28.07
CA GLN A 422 22.77 -23.76 26.92
C GLN A 422 22.02 -23.22 25.69
N ALA A 423 20.69 -23.20 25.71
CA ALA A 423 19.85 -22.47 24.75
C ALA A 423 18.65 -21.81 25.48
N PRO A 424 18.91 -20.80 26.33
CA PRO A 424 17.95 -20.36 27.35
C PRO A 424 16.77 -19.53 26.81
N SER A 425 16.84 -19.02 25.57
CA SER A 425 15.74 -18.29 24.93
C SER A 425 15.25 -18.97 23.65
N TYR A 426 14.10 -18.53 23.15
CA TYR A 426 13.57 -18.91 21.84
C TYR A 426 14.60 -18.67 20.72
N ARG A 427 15.22 -17.48 20.65
CA ARG A 427 16.29 -17.19 19.68
C ARG A 427 17.54 -18.03 19.90
N ALA A 428 17.87 -18.39 21.15
CA ALA A 428 18.97 -19.30 21.43
C ALA A 428 18.69 -20.71 20.89
N ARG A 429 17.47 -21.25 21.06
CA ARG A 429 17.10 -22.56 20.51
C ARG A 429 17.03 -22.55 18.99
N LEU A 430 16.51 -21.49 18.37
CA LEU A 430 16.59 -21.29 16.91
C LEU A 430 18.05 -21.30 16.37
N ARG A 431 19.03 -20.87 17.17
CA ARG A 431 20.45 -20.82 16.78
C ARG A 431 21.26 -22.08 17.12
N TYR A 432 20.87 -22.81 18.17
CA TYR A 432 21.68 -23.88 18.77
C TYR A 432 20.96 -25.23 18.97
N ARG A 433 19.67 -25.36 18.61
CA ARG A 433 18.84 -26.57 18.80
C ARG A 433 17.98 -26.98 17.61
N MET A 434 17.96 -26.20 16.53
CA MET A 434 17.29 -26.64 15.30
C MET A 434 18.07 -27.83 14.70
N PRO A 435 17.44 -29.00 14.50
CA PRO A 435 18.06 -30.08 13.76
C PRO A 435 18.11 -29.73 12.27
N ASP A 436 18.86 -30.52 11.50
CA ASP A 436 18.84 -30.43 10.04
C ASP A 436 17.41 -30.47 9.48
N LEU A 437 17.23 -29.83 8.32
CA LEU A 437 15.97 -29.84 7.61
C LEU A 437 15.85 -31.15 6.82
N ASP A 438 14.75 -31.88 7.03
CA ASP A 438 14.42 -32.99 6.15
C ASP A 438 14.00 -32.43 4.78
N GLU A 439 14.87 -32.59 3.79
CA GLU A 439 14.67 -32.09 2.44
C GLU A 439 13.73 -32.99 1.61
N ARG A 440 13.50 -34.25 2.02
CA ARG A 440 12.79 -35.25 1.22
C ARG A 440 11.36 -34.86 0.79
N PRO A 441 10.53 -34.18 1.63
CA PRO A 441 9.21 -33.72 1.22
C PRO A 441 9.20 -32.29 0.63
N LEU A 442 10.36 -31.64 0.43
CA LEU A 442 10.47 -30.23 0.09
C LEU A 442 11.08 -29.98 -1.28
N ARG A 443 10.62 -28.92 -1.95
CA ARG A 443 11.24 -28.39 -3.19
C ARG A 443 12.45 -27.50 -2.85
N PRO A 444 13.44 -27.34 -3.75
CA PRO A 444 14.61 -26.47 -3.52
C PRO A 444 14.27 -25.07 -3.01
N ALA A 445 13.24 -24.44 -3.59
CA ALA A 445 12.72 -23.14 -3.14
C ALA A 445 12.23 -23.13 -1.69
N GLN A 446 11.58 -24.21 -1.25
CA GLN A 446 11.06 -24.36 0.11
C GLN A 446 12.20 -24.63 1.10
N ILE A 447 13.20 -25.43 0.70
CA ILE A 447 14.42 -25.68 1.47
C ILE A 447 15.18 -24.36 1.72
N LYS A 448 15.39 -23.56 0.67
CA LYS A 448 15.97 -22.21 0.71
C LYS A 448 15.17 -21.29 1.66
N ALA A 449 13.86 -21.21 1.47
CA ALA A 449 12.99 -20.35 2.26
C ALA A 449 12.94 -20.73 3.76
N VAL A 450 12.79 -22.02 4.10
CA VAL A 450 12.79 -22.48 5.51
C VAL A 450 14.13 -22.16 6.19
N ARG A 451 15.26 -22.50 5.55
CA ARG A 451 16.59 -22.24 6.10
C ARG A 451 16.85 -20.76 6.34
N GLU A 452 16.57 -19.90 5.36
CA GLU A 452 16.84 -18.46 5.50
C GLU A 452 15.84 -17.75 6.44
N VAL A 453 14.60 -18.23 6.56
CA VAL A 453 13.66 -17.76 7.60
C VAL A 453 14.16 -18.14 9.00
N GLU A 454 14.50 -19.41 9.25
CA GLU A 454 15.00 -19.86 10.56
C GLU A 454 16.27 -19.10 10.96
N LYS A 455 17.21 -18.94 10.04
CA LYS A 455 18.45 -18.17 10.18
C LYS A 455 18.20 -16.68 10.41
N SER A 456 17.26 -16.06 9.69
CA SER A 456 16.92 -14.63 9.86
C SER A 456 16.33 -14.37 11.25
N VAL A 457 15.40 -15.21 11.71
CA VAL A 457 14.78 -15.07 13.04
C VAL A 457 15.78 -15.39 14.16
N ALA A 458 16.62 -16.42 14.01
CA ALA A 458 17.70 -16.75 14.95
C ALA A 458 18.68 -15.58 15.13
N LEU A 459 19.19 -15.02 14.03
CA LEU A 459 20.07 -13.85 14.02
C LEU A 459 19.33 -12.54 14.36
N GLY A 460 18.00 -12.56 14.37
CA GLY A 460 17.17 -11.38 14.54
C GLY A 460 17.28 -10.37 13.38
N LYS A 461 17.82 -10.73 12.21
CA LYS A 461 17.96 -9.77 11.09
C LYS A 461 16.58 -9.21 10.70
N GLY A 462 16.55 -7.94 10.32
CA GLY A 462 15.31 -7.21 10.04
C GLY A 462 15.22 -5.76 10.54
N GLN A 463 16.21 -5.24 11.29
CA GLN A 463 16.23 -3.82 11.66
C GLN A 463 17.60 -3.31 12.14
N GLN A 464 17.98 -2.10 11.70
CA GLN A 464 18.72 -1.16 12.54
C GLN A 464 17.70 -0.32 13.31
N GLY A 465 17.88 -0.10 14.62
CA GLY A 465 17.05 0.82 15.41
C GLY A 465 16.09 0.20 16.42
N THR A 466 15.06 -0.58 16.02
CA THR A 466 13.98 -1.01 16.96
C THR A 466 13.82 -2.51 17.21
N GLY A 467 14.75 -3.33 16.73
CA GLY A 467 15.04 -4.67 17.27
C GLY A 467 14.03 -5.80 17.03
N GLN A 468 13.03 -5.65 16.15
CA GLN A 468 12.19 -6.78 15.69
C GLN A 468 12.84 -7.51 14.49
N SER A 469 12.51 -8.78 14.26
CA SER A 469 12.90 -9.49 13.03
C SER A 469 11.72 -9.53 12.07
N ARG A 470 11.88 -8.91 10.92
CA ARG A 470 10.92 -8.92 9.82
C ARG A 470 11.60 -9.58 8.63
N SER A 471 11.02 -10.64 8.09
CA SER A 471 11.60 -11.42 7.00
C SER A 471 10.60 -11.50 5.84
N LEU A 472 11.02 -11.09 4.65
CA LEU A 472 10.22 -11.18 3.43
C LEU A 472 10.65 -12.41 2.61
N VAL A 473 9.68 -13.23 2.20
CA VAL A 473 9.87 -14.37 1.31
C VAL A 473 9.04 -14.14 0.06
N GLN A 474 9.73 -13.95 -1.06
CA GLN A 474 9.14 -13.88 -2.40
C GLN A 474 9.13 -15.27 -3.00
N MET A 475 7.94 -15.79 -3.31
CA MET A 475 7.76 -17.11 -3.92
C MET A 475 6.63 -17.07 -4.94
N ALA A 476 6.95 -17.47 -6.18
CA ALA A 476 6.01 -17.56 -7.29
C ALA A 476 4.71 -18.29 -6.93
N THR A 477 3.59 -17.81 -7.48
CA THR A 477 2.27 -18.40 -7.29
C THR A 477 2.27 -19.87 -7.71
N GLY A 478 2.10 -20.78 -6.74
CA GLY A 478 2.15 -22.24 -6.96
C GLY A 478 3.34 -22.94 -6.31
N ALA A 479 4.37 -22.22 -5.87
CA ALA A 479 5.59 -22.78 -5.27
C ALA A 479 5.43 -23.36 -3.83
N GLY A 480 4.20 -23.51 -3.33
CA GLY A 480 3.92 -24.15 -2.04
C GLY A 480 4.09 -23.26 -0.80
N LYS A 481 3.83 -21.94 -0.90
CA LYS A 481 3.98 -20.95 0.19
C LYS A 481 3.40 -21.41 1.53
N THR A 482 2.16 -21.90 1.54
CA THR A 482 1.47 -22.36 2.76
C THR A 482 2.19 -23.57 3.36
N TYR A 483 2.55 -24.58 2.56
CA TYR A 483 3.33 -25.74 3.01
C TYR A 483 4.70 -25.34 3.59
N THR A 484 5.40 -24.38 2.97
CA THR A 484 6.64 -23.79 3.50
C THR A 484 6.41 -23.20 4.90
N ALA A 485 5.30 -22.48 5.08
CA ALA A 485 4.92 -21.86 6.35
C ALA A 485 4.59 -22.89 7.44
N VAL A 486 3.81 -23.93 7.11
CA VAL A 486 3.54 -25.03 8.05
C VAL A 486 4.85 -25.73 8.44
N THR A 487 5.78 -25.92 7.48
CA THR A 487 7.08 -26.55 7.72
C THR A 487 7.93 -25.78 8.74
N PHE A 488 8.13 -24.46 8.57
CA PHE A 488 8.90 -23.70 9.57
C PHE A 488 8.12 -23.47 10.87
N ALA A 489 6.79 -23.27 10.83
CA ALA A 489 5.96 -23.16 12.04
C ALA A 489 6.03 -24.44 12.90
N TYR A 490 5.95 -25.62 12.27
CA TYR A 490 6.15 -26.92 12.92
C TYR A 490 7.51 -27.00 13.62
N ARG A 491 8.60 -26.66 12.90
CA ARG A 491 9.96 -26.73 13.43
C ARG A 491 10.18 -25.72 14.58
N MET A 492 9.60 -24.52 14.52
CA MET A 492 9.67 -23.53 15.59
C MET A 492 8.86 -23.93 16.84
N LEU A 493 7.66 -24.49 16.68
CA LEU A 493 6.88 -25.07 17.79
C LEU A 493 7.63 -26.24 18.45
N LYS A 494 8.21 -27.15 17.64
CA LYS A 494 8.81 -28.38 18.14
C LYS A 494 10.21 -28.23 18.73
N HIS A 495 11.13 -27.59 18.01
CA HIS A 495 12.55 -27.55 18.36
C HIS A 495 12.95 -26.27 19.08
N ALA A 496 12.29 -25.14 18.78
CA ALA A 496 12.53 -23.88 19.47
C ALA A 496 11.58 -23.61 20.65
N GLN A 497 10.57 -24.46 20.87
CA GLN A 497 9.56 -24.33 21.93
C GLN A 497 8.80 -22.99 21.88
N ALA A 498 8.36 -22.59 20.68
CA ALA A 498 7.36 -21.52 20.55
C ALA A 498 6.06 -21.91 21.28
N GLU A 499 5.42 -20.95 21.93
CA GLU A 499 4.14 -21.15 22.61
C GLU A 499 2.99 -21.13 21.62
N ARG A 500 2.98 -20.18 20.67
CA ARG A 500 1.92 -20.04 19.66
C ARG A 500 2.41 -19.34 18.39
N VAL A 501 1.83 -19.72 17.25
CA VAL A 501 2.00 -19.08 15.94
C VAL A 501 0.70 -18.41 15.50
N LEU A 502 0.79 -17.20 14.96
CA LEU A 502 -0.30 -16.54 14.24
C LEU A 502 -0.09 -16.69 12.73
N PHE A 503 -1.11 -17.10 12.00
CA PHE A 503 -1.12 -17.15 10.53
C PHE A 503 -2.22 -16.24 9.98
N LEU A 504 -1.81 -15.14 9.34
CA LEU A 504 -2.69 -14.13 8.78
C LEU A 504 -2.91 -14.32 7.29
N VAL A 505 -4.15 -14.11 6.87
CA VAL A 505 -4.64 -14.22 5.48
C VAL A 505 -5.44 -12.99 5.06
N ASP A 506 -5.51 -12.72 3.76
CA ASP A 506 -6.33 -11.65 3.16
C ASP A 506 -7.84 -11.84 3.44
N ARG A 507 -8.33 -13.10 3.52
CA ARG A 507 -9.78 -13.45 3.50
C ARG A 507 -10.10 -14.73 4.28
N ASN A 508 -11.32 -14.84 4.78
CA ASN A 508 -11.80 -16.01 5.55
C ASN A 508 -11.66 -17.36 4.80
N ASN A 509 -11.92 -17.37 3.49
CA ASN A 509 -11.85 -18.58 2.65
C ASN A 509 -10.41 -19.09 2.46
N LEU A 510 -9.43 -18.20 2.36
CA LEU A 510 -8.00 -18.55 2.40
C LEU A 510 -7.61 -19.06 3.79
N GLY A 511 -8.25 -18.54 4.85
CA GLY A 511 -8.10 -19.04 6.21
C GLY A 511 -8.58 -20.49 6.38
N ALA A 512 -9.68 -20.88 5.73
CA ALA A 512 -10.13 -22.27 5.69
C ALA A 512 -9.14 -23.19 4.96
N GLN A 513 -8.56 -22.72 3.85
CA GLN A 513 -7.53 -23.47 3.11
C GLN A 513 -6.25 -23.62 3.93
N ALA A 514 -5.80 -22.55 4.59
CA ALA A 514 -4.63 -22.59 5.47
C ALA A 514 -4.85 -23.51 6.66
N GLN A 515 -6.02 -23.47 7.30
CA GLN A 515 -6.39 -24.41 8.37
C GLN A 515 -6.30 -25.86 7.89
N THR A 516 -6.91 -26.19 6.74
CA THR A 516 -6.85 -27.52 6.13
C THR A 516 -5.41 -27.96 5.81
N GLU A 517 -4.57 -27.06 5.27
CA GLU A 517 -3.15 -27.36 4.96
C GLU A 517 -2.33 -27.63 6.24
N PHE A 518 -2.55 -26.85 7.31
CA PHE A 518 -1.98 -27.12 8.62
C PHE A 518 -2.44 -28.49 9.13
N GLU A 519 -3.75 -28.73 9.23
CA GLU A 519 -4.32 -29.96 9.81
C GLU A 519 -3.83 -31.24 9.10
N ASN A 520 -3.71 -31.22 7.77
CA ASN A 520 -3.29 -32.39 6.98
C ASN A 520 -1.77 -32.53 6.81
N PHE A 521 -0.95 -31.60 7.30
CA PHE A 521 0.50 -31.68 7.20
C PHE A 521 1.05 -32.89 7.97
N VAL A 522 1.63 -33.86 7.26
CA VAL A 522 2.27 -35.04 7.88
C VAL A 522 3.67 -34.67 8.33
N THR A 523 3.96 -34.91 9.60
CA THR A 523 5.24 -34.55 10.22
C THR A 523 6.36 -35.52 9.82
N PRO A 524 7.50 -35.05 9.26
CA PRO A 524 8.49 -35.95 8.65
C PRO A 524 9.14 -36.96 9.60
N ASP A 525 9.17 -36.66 10.90
CA ASP A 525 9.87 -37.44 11.92
C ASP A 525 8.97 -38.31 12.81
N THR A 526 7.65 -38.08 12.81
CA THR A 526 6.68 -38.94 13.56
C THR A 526 5.62 -39.60 12.70
N ASN A 527 5.48 -39.16 11.44
CA ASN A 527 4.45 -39.58 10.49
C ASN A 527 2.99 -39.42 11.01
N ARG A 528 2.79 -38.62 12.07
CA ARG A 528 1.49 -38.13 12.54
C ARG A 528 1.15 -36.81 11.84
N THR A 529 -0.13 -36.45 11.81
CA THR A 529 -0.56 -35.14 11.31
C THR A 529 -0.07 -34.01 12.22
N PHE A 530 -0.20 -32.75 11.80
CA PHE A 530 0.04 -31.61 12.67
C PHE A 530 -1.05 -31.51 13.76
N ALA A 531 -2.31 -31.76 13.40
CA ALA A 531 -3.47 -31.71 14.30
C ALA A 531 -3.36 -32.73 15.45
N ASP A 532 -2.75 -33.89 15.20
CA ASP A 532 -2.37 -34.90 16.19
C ASP A 532 -1.45 -34.40 17.32
N LEU A 533 -0.75 -33.29 17.10
CA LEU A 533 0.30 -32.75 17.98
C LEU A 533 -0.03 -31.35 18.51
N TYR A 534 -0.67 -30.52 17.68
CA TYR A 534 -0.84 -29.09 17.90
C TYR A 534 -2.24 -28.64 17.47
N ASN A 535 -2.99 -28.04 18.40
CA ASN A 535 -4.32 -27.51 18.13
C ASN A 535 -4.26 -26.30 17.17
N VAL A 536 -5.01 -26.37 16.07
CA VAL A 536 -5.14 -25.33 15.03
C VAL A 536 -6.54 -24.71 15.16
N GLN A 537 -6.62 -23.40 15.41
CA GLN A 537 -7.89 -22.69 15.51
C GLN A 537 -7.99 -21.60 14.44
N ARG A 538 -9.05 -21.59 13.63
CA ARG A 538 -9.47 -20.40 12.88
C ARG A 538 -10.34 -19.50 13.77
N LEU A 539 -10.02 -18.21 13.87
CA LEU A 539 -10.60 -17.28 14.87
C LEU A 539 -12.10 -17.02 14.65
N GLY A 540 -12.95 -17.56 15.52
CA GLY A 540 -14.41 -17.39 15.50
C GLY A 540 -14.94 -16.38 16.52
N ALA A 541 -16.26 -16.43 16.78
CA ALA A 541 -16.92 -15.59 17.78
C ALA A 541 -16.66 -16.06 19.23
N GLU A 542 -16.12 -17.28 19.39
CA GLU A 542 -15.67 -17.84 20.65
C GLU A 542 -14.34 -17.25 21.17
N GLY A 543 -13.71 -16.36 20.39
CA GLY A 543 -12.43 -15.73 20.71
C GLY A 543 -11.23 -16.67 20.61
N MET A 544 -10.05 -16.20 21.01
CA MET A 544 -8.82 -16.99 20.98
C MET A 544 -8.79 -18.06 22.09
N ASN A 545 -8.79 -19.34 21.72
CA ASN A 545 -8.67 -20.45 22.65
C ASN A 545 -7.24 -20.50 23.25
N PRO A 546 -7.07 -20.48 24.59
CA PRO A 546 -5.76 -20.53 25.23
C PRO A 546 -4.88 -21.73 24.82
N SER A 547 -5.50 -22.87 24.46
CA SER A 547 -4.79 -24.08 24.03
C SER A 547 -4.38 -24.11 22.56
N ALA A 548 -4.84 -23.15 21.73
CA ALA A 548 -4.47 -23.08 20.32
C ALA A 548 -2.96 -22.82 20.19
N LYS A 549 -2.30 -23.62 19.35
CA LYS A 549 -0.87 -23.54 19.03
C LYS A 549 -0.63 -22.88 17.67
N VAL A 550 -1.58 -22.98 16.76
CA VAL A 550 -1.69 -22.14 15.56
C VAL A 550 -3.04 -21.44 15.58
N VAL A 551 -3.04 -20.12 15.39
CA VAL A 551 -4.26 -19.32 15.20
C VAL A 551 -4.29 -18.78 13.78
N VAL A 552 -5.34 -19.09 13.02
CA VAL A 552 -5.56 -18.62 11.65
C VAL A 552 -6.61 -17.52 11.65
N SER A 553 -6.31 -16.35 11.08
CA SER A 553 -7.24 -15.20 11.08
C SER A 553 -7.05 -14.27 9.88
N THR A 554 -8.07 -13.48 9.56
CA THR A 554 -7.90 -12.21 8.86
C THR A 554 -7.44 -11.13 9.85
N VAL A 555 -6.81 -10.05 9.37
CA VAL A 555 -6.34 -8.95 10.26
C VAL A 555 -7.54 -8.21 10.89
N GLN A 556 -8.63 -8.11 10.13
CA GLN A 556 -9.91 -7.55 10.52
C GLN A 556 -10.48 -8.27 11.76
N ARG A 557 -10.59 -9.61 11.72
CA ARG A 557 -11.11 -10.40 12.85
C ARG A 557 -10.17 -10.35 14.06
N LEU A 558 -8.86 -10.32 13.84
CA LEU A 558 -7.87 -10.15 14.91
C LEU A 558 -7.97 -8.78 15.59
N TYR A 559 -8.21 -7.70 14.82
CA TYR A 559 -8.42 -6.36 15.37
C TYR A 559 -9.71 -6.26 16.20
N MET A 560 -10.79 -6.91 15.75
CA MET A 560 -12.05 -6.96 16.52
C MET A 560 -11.84 -7.66 17.88
N GLU A 561 -11.20 -8.82 17.88
CA GLU A 561 -10.82 -9.55 19.10
C GLU A 561 -9.89 -8.72 20.02
N LEU A 562 -8.89 -8.05 19.45
CA LEU A 562 -7.96 -7.17 20.18
C LEU A 562 -8.66 -5.96 20.81
N THR A 563 -9.68 -5.39 20.15
CA THR A 563 -10.46 -4.26 20.67
C THR A 563 -11.65 -4.66 21.53
N GLY A 564 -11.93 -5.97 21.66
CA GLY A 564 -13.12 -6.47 22.36
C GLY A 564 -14.44 -6.23 21.61
N ALA A 565 -14.37 -5.87 20.33
CA ALA A 565 -15.53 -5.79 19.45
C ALA A 565 -16.05 -7.19 19.11
N SER A 566 -17.37 -7.34 19.03
CA SER A 566 -18.01 -8.65 18.80
C SER A 566 -17.60 -9.26 17.46
N VAL A 567 -16.68 -10.23 17.49
CA VAL A 567 -16.22 -10.96 16.31
C VAL A 567 -17.40 -11.76 15.75
N PRO A 568 -17.82 -11.55 14.49
CA PRO A 568 -19.05 -12.17 13.98
C PRO A 568 -18.90 -13.69 13.86
N PRO A 569 -20.00 -14.45 14.10
CA PRO A 569 -19.99 -15.91 14.00
C PRO A 569 -19.56 -16.36 12.60
N ARG A 570 -18.91 -17.53 12.54
CA ARG A 570 -18.53 -18.14 11.27
C ARG A 570 -19.78 -18.72 10.61
N PRO A 571 -20.04 -18.47 9.31
CA PRO A 571 -21.14 -19.09 8.59
C PRO A 571 -21.01 -20.62 8.57
N ASP A 572 -22.14 -21.33 8.64
CA ASP A 572 -22.18 -22.82 8.63
C ASP A 572 -21.74 -23.44 7.29
N SER A 573 -21.42 -22.63 6.28
CA SER A 573 -20.94 -23.07 4.98
C SER A 573 -19.97 -22.07 4.36
N ALA A 574 -19.03 -22.56 3.55
CA ALA A 574 -18.12 -21.73 2.77
C ALA A 574 -18.84 -20.83 1.74
N GLU A 575 -20.12 -21.08 1.44
CA GLU A 575 -20.95 -20.23 0.59
C GLU A 575 -21.46 -18.96 1.31
N GLY A 576 -21.31 -18.87 2.63
CA GLY A 576 -21.57 -17.66 3.41
C GLY A 576 -20.33 -16.85 3.81
N GLU A 577 -19.11 -17.34 3.52
CA GLU A 577 -17.84 -16.70 3.94
C GLU A 577 -17.43 -15.49 3.07
N GLU A 578 -18.40 -14.70 2.62
CA GLU A 578 -18.14 -13.43 1.97
C GLU A 578 -17.79 -12.38 3.03
N ASP A 579 -16.49 -12.11 3.19
CA ASP A 579 -16.01 -10.91 3.91
C ASP A 579 -16.60 -9.68 3.21
N HIS A 580 -17.63 -9.08 3.82
CA HIS A 580 -17.86 -7.65 3.65
C HIS A 580 -16.54 -6.94 3.95
N SER A 581 -16.13 -6.00 3.10
CA SER A 581 -15.13 -5.02 3.50
C SER A 581 -15.72 -4.22 4.66
N TYR A 582 -15.35 -4.58 5.88
CA TYR A 582 -15.66 -3.80 7.07
C TYR A 582 -14.92 -2.47 6.94
N ASP A 583 -15.56 -1.50 6.30
CA ASP A 583 -15.05 -0.15 6.13
C ASP A 583 -14.98 0.52 7.49
N VAL A 584 -13.84 0.35 8.16
CA VAL A 584 -13.51 1.04 9.40
C VAL A 584 -13.31 2.52 9.05
N ALA A 585 -14.41 3.27 9.08
CA ALA A 585 -14.45 4.69 8.75
C ALA A 585 -13.52 5.51 9.67
N ALA A 586 -13.45 5.14 10.96
CA ALA A 586 -12.53 5.69 11.95
C ALA A 586 -11.09 5.17 11.79
N ASP A 587 -10.12 5.81 12.44
CA ASP A 587 -8.74 5.32 12.46
C ASP A 587 -8.54 4.14 13.43
N ILE A 588 -7.61 3.24 13.07
CA ILE A 588 -7.41 1.95 13.75
C ILE A 588 -6.39 2.12 14.89
N SER A 589 -6.90 2.46 16.07
CA SER A 589 -6.14 2.48 17.32
C SER A 589 -6.25 1.14 18.05
N VAL A 590 -5.15 0.69 18.64
CA VAL A 590 -5.07 -0.57 19.38
C VAL A 590 -4.65 -0.27 20.82
N GLY A 591 -5.48 -0.68 21.79
CA GLY A 591 -5.19 -0.60 23.23
C GLY A 591 -4.54 -1.87 23.77
N TYR A 592 -4.16 -1.88 25.05
CA TYR A 592 -3.68 -3.11 25.70
C TYR A 592 -4.84 -4.09 25.95
N ASN A 593 -4.72 -5.32 25.47
CA ASN A 593 -5.69 -6.38 25.72
C ASN A 593 -5.08 -7.45 26.65
N ALA A 594 -5.59 -7.57 27.87
CA ALA A 594 -5.07 -8.53 28.86
C ALA A 594 -5.34 -10.02 28.50
N ASN A 595 -6.28 -10.30 27.59
CA ASN A 595 -6.54 -11.65 27.08
C ASN A 595 -5.54 -12.04 25.98
N ILE A 596 -5.24 -11.09 25.09
CA ILE A 596 -4.29 -11.21 23.97
C ILE A 596 -3.18 -10.17 24.14
N PRO A 597 -2.26 -10.34 25.11
CA PRO A 597 -1.16 -9.40 25.34
C PRO A 597 -0.12 -9.43 24.21
N PRO A 598 0.84 -8.48 24.16
CA PRO A 598 1.84 -8.38 23.08
C PRO A 598 2.63 -9.66 22.81
N GLU A 599 2.87 -10.48 23.84
CA GLU A 599 3.59 -11.75 23.74
C GLU A 599 2.73 -12.98 23.33
N SER A 600 1.51 -12.78 22.84
CA SER A 600 0.56 -13.87 22.56
C SER A 600 1.02 -14.88 21.50
N PHE A 601 2.07 -14.54 20.75
CA PHE A 601 2.66 -15.33 19.67
C PHE A 601 4.18 -15.18 19.70
N ASP A 602 4.93 -16.27 19.49
CA ASP A 602 6.40 -16.21 19.28
C ASP A 602 6.77 -16.21 17.78
N LEU A 603 5.76 -16.19 16.89
CA LEU A 603 5.88 -16.05 15.44
C LEU A 603 4.57 -15.52 14.83
N ILE A 604 4.67 -14.56 13.91
CA ILE A 604 3.57 -14.13 13.03
C ILE A 604 3.96 -14.44 11.58
N VAL A 605 3.07 -15.07 10.83
CA VAL A 605 3.17 -15.27 9.38
C VAL A 605 2.03 -14.50 8.71
N VAL A 606 2.32 -13.85 7.58
CA VAL A 606 1.33 -13.12 6.78
C VAL A 606 1.42 -13.60 5.33
N ASP A 607 0.40 -14.29 4.83
CA ASP A 607 0.33 -14.69 3.41
C ASP A 607 -0.32 -13.60 2.55
N GLU A 608 0.11 -13.54 1.29
CA GLU A 608 -0.06 -12.39 0.38
C GLU A 608 0.20 -11.05 1.07
N CYS A 609 1.31 -10.96 1.83
CA CYS A 609 1.54 -9.90 2.81
C CYS A 609 1.40 -8.47 2.26
N HIS A 610 1.63 -8.27 0.96
CA HIS A 610 1.38 -7.01 0.27
C HIS A 610 -0.04 -6.46 0.51
N ARG A 611 -1.06 -7.30 0.73
CA ARG A 611 -2.44 -6.84 0.98
C ARG A 611 -2.66 -6.44 2.44
N SER A 612 -2.15 -7.24 3.36
CA SER A 612 -2.50 -7.17 4.79
C SER A 612 -1.62 -6.22 5.62
N ILE A 613 -0.48 -5.75 5.09
CA ILE A 613 0.43 -4.83 5.82
C ILE A 613 0.19 -3.34 5.54
N TYR A 614 -0.77 -2.98 4.67
CA TYR A 614 -0.96 -1.60 4.21
C TYR A 614 -2.05 -0.82 4.98
N GLY A 615 -1.92 0.51 4.91
CA GLY A 615 -2.89 1.45 5.47
C GLY A 615 -3.05 1.29 6.98
N LYS A 616 -4.31 1.38 7.43
CA LYS A 616 -4.67 1.44 8.86
C LYS A 616 -4.28 0.18 9.66
N TRP A 617 -4.09 -0.98 9.02
CA TRP A 617 -3.85 -2.26 9.70
C TRP A 617 -2.46 -2.43 10.33
N ARG A 618 -1.51 -1.55 10.01
CA ARG A 618 -0.12 -1.62 10.52
C ARG A 618 -0.04 -1.65 12.06
N SER A 619 -0.91 -0.91 12.75
CA SER A 619 -0.95 -0.85 14.22
C SER A 619 -1.26 -2.21 14.87
N VAL A 620 -2.04 -3.06 14.19
CA VAL A 620 -2.42 -4.41 14.64
C VAL A 620 -1.23 -5.37 14.59
N LEU A 621 -0.34 -5.22 13.60
CA LEU A 621 0.88 -6.04 13.50
C LEU A 621 1.98 -5.55 14.46
N GLU A 622 2.11 -4.24 14.64
CA GLU A 622 3.13 -3.64 15.52
C GLU A 622 2.75 -3.67 17.02
N TYR A 623 1.56 -4.19 17.35
CA TYR A 623 1.14 -4.51 18.72
C TYR A 623 1.95 -5.65 19.36
N PHE A 624 2.38 -6.65 18.58
CA PHE A 624 2.96 -7.89 19.09
C PHE A 624 4.49 -7.84 19.18
N ASP A 625 5.06 -8.47 20.22
CA ASP A 625 6.51 -8.66 20.36
C ASP A 625 6.96 -9.99 19.70
N ALA A 626 6.69 -10.11 18.40
CA ALA A 626 6.91 -11.33 17.63
C ALA A 626 7.73 -11.07 16.35
N PRO A 627 8.55 -12.04 15.89
CA PRO A 627 9.07 -12.05 14.53
C PRO A 627 7.94 -12.14 13.50
N ILE A 628 8.05 -11.37 12.40
CA ILE A 628 7.04 -11.33 11.33
C ILE A 628 7.64 -11.88 10.03
N VAL A 629 7.02 -12.91 9.46
CA VAL A 629 7.38 -13.50 8.16
C VAL A 629 6.30 -13.17 7.13
N GLY A 630 6.63 -12.34 6.14
CA GLY A 630 5.74 -12.02 5.02
C GLY A 630 5.98 -12.94 3.84
N LEU A 631 4.92 -13.57 3.33
CA LEU A 631 4.94 -14.39 2.12
C LEU A 631 4.20 -13.65 1.01
N THR A 632 4.80 -13.56 -0.18
CA THR A 632 4.17 -12.91 -1.33
C THR A 632 4.69 -13.48 -2.65
N ALA A 633 3.88 -13.46 -3.71
CA ALA A 633 4.39 -13.64 -5.07
C ALA A 633 4.85 -12.31 -5.71
N THR A 634 4.34 -11.19 -5.18
CA THR A 634 4.43 -9.85 -5.76
C THR A 634 4.73 -8.82 -4.68
N PRO A 635 5.99 -8.62 -4.28
CA PRO A 635 6.36 -7.49 -3.44
C PRO A 635 6.38 -6.19 -4.26
N VAL A 636 5.93 -5.10 -3.65
CA VAL A 636 6.08 -3.73 -4.20
C VAL A 636 6.86 -2.88 -3.19
N ALA A 637 7.20 -1.64 -3.54
CA ALA A 637 8.09 -0.77 -2.75
C ALA A 637 7.68 -0.65 -1.27
N GLN A 638 6.39 -0.58 -1.00
CA GLN A 638 5.80 -0.50 0.35
C GLN A 638 5.99 -1.82 1.13
N THR A 639 5.98 -2.98 0.46
CA THR A 639 6.34 -4.28 1.07
C THR A 639 7.81 -4.29 1.47
N PHE A 640 8.71 -3.90 0.57
CA PHE A 640 10.14 -3.81 0.89
C PHE A 640 10.40 -2.82 2.03
N GLY A 641 9.69 -1.69 2.06
CA GLY A 641 9.74 -0.73 3.16
C GLY A 641 9.30 -1.31 4.51
N TYR A 642 8.15 -2.00 4.58
CA TYR A 642 7.65 -2.58 5.84
C TYR A 642 8.56 -3.69 6.39
N PHE A 643 9.18 -4.48 5.50
CA PHE A 643 10.14 -5.53 5.83
C PHE A 643 11.61 -5.03 5.86
N ASN A 644 11.85 -3.72 5.83
CA ASN A 644 13.16 -3.07 5.90
C ASN A 644 14.20 -3.62 4.88
N GLY A 645 13.75 -4.00 3.68
CA GLY A 645 14.58 -4.60 2.63
C GLY A 645 15.05 -6.03 2.90
N ASN A 646 14.64 -6.67 4.00
CA ASN A 646 15.10 -8.01 4.39
C ASN A 646 14.37 -9.12 3.61
N LEU A 647 14.60 -9.17 2.29
CA LEU A 647 14.23 -10.29 1.42
C LEU A 647 15.17 -11.47 1.72
N VAL A 648 14.69 -12.45 2.50
CA VAL A 648 15.51 -13.57 2.97
C VAL A 648 15.54 -14.74 1.99
N SER A 649 14.51 -14.85 1.14
CA SER A 649 14.47 -15.81 0.04
C SER A 649 13.62 -15.28 -1.10
N GLU A 650 14.17 -15.36 -2.31
CA GLU A 650 13.46 -15.16 -3.56
C GLU A 650 13.34 -16.48 -4.32
N TYR A 651 12.21 -16.68 -4.98
CA TYR A 651 11.95 -17.71 -5.98
C TYR A 651 10.98 -17.15 -7.01
N THR A 652 11.53 -16.79 -8.17
CA THR A 652 10.87 -16.09 -9.27
C THR A 652 9.92 -16.97 -10.07
N TYR A 653 9.15 -16.37 -10.97
CA TYR A 653 8.31 -17.11 -11.90
C TYR A 653 9.16 -17.94 -12.88
N GLN A 654 10.29 -17.38 -13.34
CA GLN A 654 11.23 -18.01 -14.25
C GLN A 654 11.87 -19.27 -13.64
N GLU A 655 12.36 -19.19 -12.40
CA GLU A 655 12.84 -20.36 -11.65
C GLU A 655 11.72 -21.40 -11.47
N ALA A 656 10.50 -20.97 -11.13
CA ALA A 656 9.36 -21.89 -10.96
C ALA A 656 8.95 -22.61 -12.25
N VAL A 657 9.02 -21.97 -13.41
CA VAL A 657 8.80 -22.63 -14.71
C VAL A 657 9.93 -23.63 -14.99
N ALA A 658 11.17 -23.19 -14.81
CA ALA A 658 12.35 -23.94 -15.20
C ALA A 658 12.65 -25.16 -14.27
N ASP A 659 12.21 -25.12 -13.01
CA ASP A 659 12.17 -26.27 -12.10
C ASP A 659 11.02 -27.27 -12.38
N GLY A 660 10.10 -26.95 -13.31
CA GLY A 660 8.88 -27.73 -13.53
C GLY A 660 7.87 -27.63 -12.37
N VAL A 661 7.93 -26.56 -11.58
CA VAL A 661 6.96 -26.23 -10.52
C VAL A 661 5.71 -25.55 -11.10
N ASN A 662 5.91 -24.74 -12.14
CA ASN A 662 4.89 -24.10 -12.96
C ASN A 662 5.12 -24.45 -14.44
N VAL A 663 4.15 -24.16 -15.30
CA VAL A 663 4.28 -24.15 -16.76
C VAL A 663 4.36 -22.71 -17.26
N ASP A 664 5.01 -22.49 -18.41
CA ASP A 664 5.18 -21.14 -18.96
C ASP A 664 3.89 -20.58 -19.58
N PHE A 665 3.91 -19.30 -20.00
CA PHE A 665 2.78 -18.64 -20.64
C PHE A 665 3.13 -17.99 -21.98
N GLN A 666 2.15 -17.97 -22.88
CA GLN A 666 2.19 -17.17 -24.11
C GLN A 666 1.10 -16.09 -24.05
N VAL A 667 1.28 -14.99 -24.79
CA VAL A 667 0.24 -13.98 -24.98
C VAL A 667 -0.23 -14.05 -26.43
N TYR A 668 -1.52 -14.29 -26.62
CA TYR A 668 -2.20 -14.22 -27.90
C TYR A 668 -3.21 -13.08 -27.86
N GLU A 669 -3.15 -12.16 -28.82
CA GLU A 669 -3.97 -10.96 -28.82
C GLU A 669 -5.11 -11.05 -29.83
N ILE A 670 -6.25 -10.40 -29.51
CA ILE A 670 -7.39 -10.24 -30.42
C ILE A 670 -7.92 -8.81 -30.29
N LEU A 671 -7.43 -7.89 -31.13
CA LEU A 671 -7.91 -6.51 -31.18
C LEU A 671 -9.08 -6.38 -32.17
N THR A 672 -10.15 -5.72 -31.74
CA THR A 672 -11.28 -5.35 -32.59
C THR A 672 -11.57 -3.86 -32.52
N ARG A 673 -12.21 -3.31 -33.55
CA ARG A 673 -12.47 -1.87 -33.66
C ARG A 673 -13.29 -1.36 -32.48
N ILE A 674 -14.41 -2.03 -32.16
CA ILE A 674 -15.29 -1.62 -31.06
C ILE A 674 -14.57 -1.69 -29.71
N THR A 675 -13.62 -2.62 -29.53
CA THR A 675 -12.87 -2.72 -28.27
C THR A 675 -11.78 -1.66 -28.12
N GLY A 676 -11.21 -1.16 -29.22
CA GLY A 676 -10.20 -0.10 -29.21
C GLY A 676 -10.78 1.32 -29.18
N GLU A 677 -11.83 1.56 -29.98
CA GLU A 677 -12.35 2.91 -30.26
C GLU A 677 -13.70 3.18 -29.56
N GLY A 678 -14.54 2.15 -29.42
CA GLY A 678 -15.96 2.29 -29.10
C GLY A 678 -16.83 2.18 -30.36
N GLY A 679 -18.02 2.77 -30.35
CA GLY A 679 -18.96 2.63 -31.46
C GLY A 679 -20.10 3.65 -31.43
N ALA A 680 -21.06 3.50 -32.33
CA ALA A 680 -22.22 4.36 -32.44
C ALA A 680 -23.45 3.51 -32.79
N ILE A 681 -24.38 3.37 -31.83
CA ILE A 681 -25.65 2.69 -32.07
C ILE A 681 -26.52 3.61 -32.93
N ALA A 682 -27.00 3.11 -34.06
CA ALA A 682 -27.86 3.91 -34.95
C ALA A 682 -29.18 4.26 -34.26
N ARG A 683 -29.67 5.48 -34.47
CA ARG A 683 -30.94 5.99 -33.96
C ARG A 683 -32.14 5.11 -34.33
N GLY A 684 -33.15 5.11 -33.46
CA GLY A 684 -34.32 4.26 -33.53
C GLY A 684 -34.52 3.42 -32.27
N ILE A 685 -35.20 2.28 -32.42
CA ILE A 685 -35.61 1.42 -31.32
C ILE A 685 -34.45 0.55 -30.82
N ILE A 686 -33.82 0.96 -29.73
CA ILE A 686 -32.66 0.29 -29.11
C ILE A 686 -33.13 -0.55 -27.89
N PRO A 687 -32.63 -1.79 -27.70
CA PRO A 687 -32.90 -2.56 -26.49
C PRO A 687 -32.15 -1.98 -25.28
N VAL A 688 -32.86 -1.76 -24.18
CA VAL A 688 -32.35 -1.22 -22.92
C VAL A 688 -32.67 -2.19 -21.78
N ARG A 689 -31.67 -2.55 -20.97
CA ARG A 689 -31.84 -3.48 -19.83
C ARG A 689 -31.53 -2.79 -18.52
N ASP A 690 -32.45 -2.86 -17.57
CA ASP A 690 -32.24 -2.38 -16.19
C ASP A 690 -31.24 -3.30 -15.47
N ARG A 691 -30.12 -2.74 -14.97
CA ARG A 691 -28.98 -3.48 -14.41
C ARG A 691 -29.32 -4.36 -13.21
N ARG A 692 -30.34 -3.97 -12.43
CA ARG A 692 -30.70 -4.58 -11.15
C ARG A 692 -31.82 -5.60 -11.31
N THR A 693 -32.90 -5.21 -11.96
CA THR A 693 -34.09 -6.04 -12.19
C THR A 693 -33.96 -6.95 -13.41
N ARG A 694 -32.93 -6.73 -14.24
CA ARG A 694 -32.64 -7.44 -15.50
C ARG A 694 -33.74 -7.35 -16.56
N ARG A 695 -34.77 -6.52 -16.34
CA ARG A 695 -35.87 -6.29 -17.28
C ARG A 695 -35.36 -5.56 -18.52
N GLN A 696 -35.49 -6.21 -19.67
CA GLN A 696 -35.31 -5.59 -20.97
C GLN A 696 -36.59 -4.83 -21.37
N ARG A 697 -36.39 -3.67 -21.97
CA ARG A 697 -37.39 -2.84 -22.65
C ARG A 697 -36.80 -2.34 -23.95
N TYR A 698 -37.62 -1.73 -24.79
CA TYR A 698 -37.16 -1.02 -25.98
C TYR A 698 -37.43 0.47 -25.76
N GLU A 699 -36.43 1.32 -25.96
CA GLU A 699 -36.60 2.79 -26.01
C GLU A 699 -36.26 3.27 -27.42
N ASP A 700 -37.01 4.24 -27.91
CA ASP A 700 -36.76 4.88 -29.20
C ASP A 700 -35.84 6.10 -28.99
N PHE A 701 -34.79 6.22 -29.79
CA PHE A 701 -33.75 7.23 -29.69
C PHE A 701 -33.72 8.08 -30.95
N ASP A 702 -33.93 9.39 -30.81
CA ASP A 702 -34.01 10.35 -31.94
C ASP A 702 -32.64 10.65 -32.60
N GLU A 703 -31.55 10.42 -31.88
CA GLU A 703 -30.15 10.71 -32.24
C GLU A 703 -29.28 9.44 -32.04
N ASP A 704 -28.20 9.30 -32.82
CA ASP A 704 -27.29 8.15 -32.74
C ASP A 704 -26.53 8.14 -31.39
N VAL A 705 -26.38 6.96 -30.77
CA VAL A 705 -25.76 6.82 -29.45
C VAL A 705 -24.29 6.43 -29.57
N ILE A 706 -23.42 7.44 -29.58
CA ILE A 706 -21.97 7.29 -29.56
C ILE A 706 -21.51 6.86 -28.15
N TYR A 707 -20.64 5.85 -28.07
CA TYR A 707 -20.03 5.35 -26.83
C TYR A 707 -18.54 5.06 -27.00
N GLY A 708 -17.74 5.27 -25.96
CA GLY A 708 -16.30 5.02 -25.97
C GLY A 708 -15.91 3.61 -25.53
N ALA A 709 -14.68 3.18 -25.86
CA ALA A 709 -14.13 1.86 -25.50
C ALA A 709 -14.21 1.50 -23.99
N LYS A 710 -14.22 2.50 -23.10
CA LYS A 710 -14.41 2.29 -21.64
C LYS A 710 -15.81 1.78 -21.28
N GLU A 711 -16.83 2.13 -22.07
CA GLU A 711 -18.25 1.82 -21.81
C GLU A 711 -18.67 0.44 -22.32
N VAL A 712 -17.93 -0.12 -23.28
CA VAL A 712 -18.09 -1.48 -23.81
C VAL A 712 -18.02 -2.50 -22.68
N GLY A 713 -19.01 -3.37 -22.54
CA GLY A 713 -19.08 -4.36 -21.46
C GLY A 713 -19.50 -3.78 -20.10
N VAL A 714 -19.94 -2.51 -20.03
CA VAL A 714 -20.38 -1.85 -18.78
C VAL A 714 -21.67 -1.05 -18.98
N GLY A 715 -21.63 -0.01 -19.82
CA GLY A 715 -22.80 0.79 -20.20
C GLY A 715 -23.43 0.32 -21.49
N VAL A 716 -22.64 -0.23 -22.42
CA VAL A 716 -23.09 -0.76 -23.71
C VAL A 716 -22.58 -2.20 -23.89
N ILE A 717 -23.46 -3.10 -24.34
CA ILE A 717 -23.11 -4.46 -24.79
C ILE A 717 -23.23 -4.52 -26.31
N SER A 718 -22.10 -4.64 -27.02
CA SER A 718 -22.12 -5.01 -28.45
C SER A 718 -22.04 -6.53 -28.58
N LYS A 719 -23.12 -7.16 -29.04
CA LYS A 719 -23.10 -8.62 -29.28
C LYS A 719 -22.25 -8.98 -30.51
N ASP A 720 -22.04 -8.04 -31.45
CA ASP A 720 -21.18 -8.25 -32.63
C ASP A 720 -19.68 -8.20 -32.26
N GLN A 721 -19.29 -7.35 -31.30
CA GLN A 721 -17.93 -7.33 -30.72
C GLN A 721 -17.63 -8.64 -29.98
N LEU A 722 -18.51 -9.05 -29.06
CA LEU A 722 -18.34 -10.31 -28.33
C LEU A 722 -18.26 -11.51 -29.29
N ARG A 723 -19.15 -11.55 -30.30
CA ARG A 723 -19.12 -12.60 -31.33
C ARG A 723 -17.82 -12.58 -32.13
N THR A 724 -17.30 -11.40 -32.48
CA THR A 724 -16.04 -11.28 -33.22
C THR A 724 -14.85 -11.80 -32.40
N VAL A 725 -14.70 -11.39 -31.14
CA VAL A 725 -13.62 -11.89 -30.27
C VAL A 725 -13.72 -13.41 -30.06
N ILE A 726 -14.90 -13.92 -29.69
CA ILE A 726 -15.07 -15.34 -29.37
C ILE A 726 -14.99 -16.22 -30.63
N ARG A 727 -15.44 -15.73 -31.79
CA ARG A 727 -15.26 -16.41 -33.09
C ARG A 727 -13.79 -16.48 -33.46
N THR A 728 -13.05 -15.37 -33.39
CA THR A 728 -11.61 -15.37 -33.68
C THR A 728 -10.84 -16.27 -32.72
N PHE A 729 -11.15 -16.25 -31.42
CA PHE A 729 -10.57 -17.21 -30.46
C PHE A 729 -10.84 -18.66 -30.90
N ARG A 730 -12.07 -19.02 -31.25
CA ARG A 730 -12.44 -20.36 -31.73
C ARG A 730 -11.69 -20.76 -33.01
N GLU A 731 -11.62 -19.87 -34.00
CA GLU A 731 -10.97 -20.12 -35.30
C GLU A 731 -9.44 -20.30 -35.17
N ARG A 732 -8.82 -19.52 -34.29
CA ARG A 732 -7.36 -19.52 -34.04
C ARG A 732 -6.91 -20.63 -33.07
N LEU A 733 -7.84 -21.19 -32.29
CA LEU A 733 -7.58 -22.15 -31.21
C LEU A 733 -6.71 -23.36 -31.61
N PHE A 734 -7.02 -24.00 -32.74
CA PHE A 734 -6.30 -25.18 -33.26
C PHE A 734 -5.59 -24.90 -34.60
N SER A 735 -5.34 -23.64 -34.91
CA SER A 735 -4.56 -23.22 -36.08
C SER A 735 -3.31 -22.42 -35.69
N GLU A 736 -3.37 -21.69 -34.58
CA GLU A 736 -2.25 -20.87 -34.07
C GLU A 736 -1.99 -21.04 -32.56
N ILE A 737 -3.03 -21.23 -31.74
CA ILE A 737 -2.89 -21.23 -30.27
C ILE A 737 -2.40 -22.60 -29.74
N PHE A 738 -3.03 -23.70 -30.18
CA PHE A 738 -2.60 -25.07 -29.90
C PHE A 738 -2.57 -25.91 -31.20
N PRO A 739 -1.68 -25.58 -32.16
CA PRO A 739 -1.61 -26.26 -33.45
C PRO A 739 -1.17 -27.72 -33.32
N GLU A 740 -0.48 -28.09 -32.24
CA GLU A 740 -0.02 -29.47 -31.97
C GLU A 740 -1.18 -30.44 -31.69
N ARG A 741 -2.38 -29.91 -31.39
CA ARG A 741 -3.60 -30.68 -31.12
C ARG A 741 -4.54 -30.77 -32.32
N ALA A 742 -4.17 -30.16 -33.44
CA ALA A 742 -5.00 -30.03 -34.62
C ALA A 742 -5.21 -31.36 -35.35
N LYS A 743 -6.32 -32.05 -35.05
CA LYS A 743 -6.79 -33.18 -35.85
C LYS A 743 -7.46 -32.65 -37.12
N ARG A 744 -7.04 -33.16 -38.27
CA ARG A 744 -7.56 -32.79 -39.59
C ARG A 744 -8.00 -34.00 -40.39
N ASP A 745 -9.05 -33.82 -41.18
CA ASP A 745 -9.42 -34.82 -42.19
C ASP A 745 -8.32 -34.95 -43.26
N ARG A 746 -8.10 -36.17 -43.75
CA ARG A 746 -7.02 -36.47 -44.70
C ARG A 746 -7.35 -36.13 -46.16
N GLN A 747 -8.62 -35.86 -46.48
CA GLN A 747 -9.09 -35.53 -47.83
C GLN A 747 -9.44 -34.05 -47.95
N THR A 748 -10.09 -33.45 -46.95
CA THR A 748 -10.48 -32.02 -46.97
C THR A 748 -9.50 -31.10 -46.25
N GLY A 749 -8.67 -31.61 -45.34
CA GLY A 749 -7.78 -30.81 -44.49
C GLY A 749 -8.49 -30.00 -43.39
N GLU A 750 -9.82 -30.12 -43.27
CA GLU A 750 -10.63 -29.41 -42.28
C GLU A 750 -10.42 -29.94 -40.86
N LEU A 751 -10.66 -29.10 -39.86
CA LEU A 751 -10.48 -29.43 -38.45
C LEU A 751 -11.60 -30.35 -37.92
N LEU A 752 -11.22 -31.51 -37.40
CA LEU A 752 -12.13 -32.51 -36.82
C LEU A 752 -12.59 -32.11 -35.41
N TRP A 753 -13.40 -31.05 -35.33
CA TRP A 753 -13.89 -30.45 -34.07
C TRP A 753 -14.62 -31.42 -33.12
N GLY A 754 -15.17 -32.54 -33.63
CA GLY A 754 -15.78 -33.58 -32.81
C GLY A 754 -14.78 -34.45 -32.05
N GLU A 755 -13.51 -34.43 -32.43
CA GLU A 755 -12.44 -35.28 -31.89
C GLU A 755 -11.43 -34.54 -30.99
N MET A 756 -11.63 -33.23 -30.78
CA MET A 756 -10.71 -32.35 -30.06
C MET A 756 -11.38 -31.72 -28.83
N TYR A 757 -10.68 -31.69 -27.71
CA TYR A 757 -11.14 -30.99 -26.51
C TYR A 757 -10.65 -29.54 -26.52
N VAL A 758 -11.58 -28.59 -26.52
CA VAL A 758 -11.30 -27.15 -26.29
C VAL A 758 -10.52 -27.01 -24.98
N PRO A 759 -9.32 -26.38 -24.95
CA PRO A 759 -8.54 -26.19 -23.73
C PRO A 759 -9.36 -25.54 -22.62
N LYS A 760 -9.12 -25.91 -21.36
CA LYS A 760 -9.88 -25.35 -20.22
C LYS A 760 -9.67 -23.84 -20.19
N THR A 761 -10.75 -23.08 -20.34
CA THR A 761 -10.71 -21.63 -20.56
C THR A 761 -11.46 -20.89 -19.45
N LEU A 762 -10.82 -19.88 -18.87
CA LEU A 762 -11.42 -18.95 -17.91
C LEU A 762 -11.52 -17.57 -18.56
N ILE A 763 -12.74 -17.01 -18.62
CA ILE A 763 -13.00 -15.69 -19.19
C ILE A 763 -13.28 -14.68 -18.07
N PHE A 764 -12.53 -13.58 -18.05
CA PHE A 764 -12.69 -12.48 -17.11
C PHE A 764 -13.62 -11.40 -17.69
N ALA A 765 -14.83 -11.30 -17.14
CA ALA A 765 -15.85 -10.32 -17.50
C ALA A 765 -15.79 -9.07 -16.62
N LYS A 766 -16.28 -7.92 -17.12
CA LYS A 766 -16.26 -6.64 -16.38
C LYS A 766 -17.25 -6.59 -15.21
N ASN A 767 -18.38 -7.29 -15.29
CA ASN A 767 -19.44 -7.38 -14.26
C ASN A 767 -20.38 -8.57 -14.56
N ASP A 768 -21.34 -8.86 -13.67
CA ASP A 768 -22.22 -10.05 -13.80
C ASP A 768 -23.24 -9.98 -14.95
N ASN A 769 -23.62 -8.77 -15.41
CA ASN A 769 -24.42 -8.63 -16.64
C ASN A 769 -23.55 -9.02 -17.84
N HIS A 770 -22.37 -8.42 -17.99
CA HIS A 770 -21.42 -8.75 -19.06
C HIS A 770 -21.03 -10.24 -19.06
N ALA A 771 -20.86 -10.86 -17.88
CA ALA A 771 -20.58 -12.29 -17.73
C ALA A 771 -21.71 -13.20 -18.27
N GLU A 772 -22.95 -12.72 -18.30
CA GLU A 772 -24.11 -13.44 -18.84
C GLU A 772 -24.12 -13.40 -20.36
N GLU A 773 -23.92 -12.22 -20.95
CA GLU A 773 -23.86 -12.00 -22.39
C GLU A 773 -22.69 -12.76 -23.05
N ILE A 774 -21.54 -12.84 -22.37
CA ILE A 774 -20.41 -13.68 -22.80
C ILE A 774 -20.81 -15.16 -22.84
N VAL A 775 -21.56 -15.65 -21.85
CA VAL A 775 -21.99 -17.06 -21.80
C VAL A 775 -22.95 -17.38 -22.95
N GLU A 776 -23.90 -16.49 -23.25
CA GLU A 776 -24.75 -16.63 -24.45
C GLU A 776 -23.91 -16.69 -25.73
N VAL A 777 -23.03 -15.71 -25.96
CA VAL A 777 -22.21 -15.64 -27.18
C VAL A 777 -21.26 -16.82 -27.33
N VAL A 778 -20.68 -17.33 -26.24
CA VAL A 778 -19.86 -18.55 -26.27
C VAL A 778 -20.68 -19.78 -26.65
N ARG A 779 -21.92 -19.90 -26.14
CA ARG A 779 -22.83 -21.01 -26.50
C ARG A 779 -23.25 -20.96 -27.96
N ASP A 780 -23.60 -19.77 -28.47
CA ASP A 780 -23.86 -19.50 -29.90
C ASP A 780 -22.67 -19.92 -30.76
N VAL A 781 -21.49 -19.35 -30.51
CA VAL A 781 -20.31 -19.48 -31.40
C VAL A 781 -19.70 -20.88 -31.39
N PHE A 782 -19.80 -21.62 -30.28
CA PHE A 782 -19.34 -23.02 -30.23
C PHE A 782 -20.44 -24.05 -30.57
N GLY A 783 -21.72 -23.66 -30.61
CA GLY A 783 -22.84 -24.56 -30.81
C GLY A 783 -23.00 -25.58 -29.67
N LYS A 784 -22.90 -25.13 -28.41
CA LYS A 784 -22.91 -25.98 -27.21
C LYS A 784 -23.72 -25.37 -26.07
N GLY A 785 -24.35 -26.23 -25.25
CA GLY A 785 -25.20 -25.82 -24.12
C GLY A 785 -24.48 -25.63 -22.78
N ASP A 786 -25.26 -25.61 -21.70
CA ASP A 786 -24.82 -25.32 -20.33
C ASP A 786 -23.67 -26.19 -19.80
N ASP A 787 -23.64 -27.47 -20.17
CA ASP A 787 -22.59 -28.41 -19.76
C ASP A 787 -21.20 -28.08 -20.35
N PHE A 788 -21.12 -27.18 -21.34
CA PHE A 788 -19.88 -26.75 -21.98
C PHE A 788 -19.38 -25.37 -21.52
N CYS A 789 -20.31 -24.42 -21.29
CA CYS A 789 -19.99 -23.05 -20.86
C CYS A 789 -20.96 -22.56 -19.78
N ALA A 790 -20.41 -22.12 -18.64
CA ALA A 790 -21.20 -21.65 -17.49
C ALA A 790 -20.68 -20.36 -16.86
N LYS A 791 -21.62 -19.51 -16.38
CA LYS A 791 -21.31 -18.39 -15.47
C LYS A 791 -20.99 -18.93 -14.08
N ILE A 792 -19.84 -18.54 -13.54
CA ILE A 792 -19.35 -18.89 -12.20
C ILE A 792 -18.98 -17.57 -11.50
N THR A 793 -19.99 -16.96 -10.88
CA THR A 793 -19.94 -15.69 -10.15
C THR A 793 -20.60 -15.87 -8.77
N HIS A 794 -20.39 -14.93 -7.84
CA HIS A 794 -21.00 -14.96 -6.50
C HIS A 794 -22.55 -15.02 -6.58
N ALA A 795 -23.15 -14.34 -7.56
CA ALA A 795 -24.59 -14.35 -7.82
C ALA A 795 -25.11 -15.66 -8.50
N ALA A 796 -24.24 -16.63 -8.79
CA ALA A 796 -24.65 -17.89 -9.43
C ALA A 796 -25.09 -18.93 -8.39
N ARG A 797 -26.21 -19.63 -8.64
CA ARG A 797 -26.69 -20.71 -7.77
C ARG A 797 -25.68 -21.86 -7.69
N LYS A 798 -25.27 -22.24 -6.46
CA LYS A 798 -24.28 -23.30 -6.14
C LYS A 798 -22.92 -23.06 -6.82
N PRO A 799 -22.21 -21.96 -6.50
CA PRO A 799 -20.95 -21.61 -7.17
C PRO A 799 -19.85 -22.65 -6.93
N ALA A 800 -19.80 -23.24 -5.72
CA ALA A 800 -18.80 -24.25 -5.36
C ALA A 800 -18.95 -25.54 -6.18
N GLU A 801 -20.19 -26.01 -6.41
CA GLU A 801 -20.47 -27.19 -7.23
C GLU A 801 -20.05 -26.97 -8.69
N ARG A 802 -20.39 -25.80 -9.26
CA ARG A 802 -19.98 -25.41 -10.63
C ARG A 802 -18.46 -25.34 -10.77
N LEU A 803 -17.76 -24.85 -9.75
CA LEU A 803 -16.31 -24.73 -9.75
C LEU A 803 -15.61 -26.08 -9.59
N SER A 804 -16.16 -26.98 -8.78
CA SER A 804 -15.75 -28.39 -8.72
C SER A 804 -15.98 -29.11 -10.05
N ALA A 805 -17.14 -28.87 -10.70
CA ALA A 805 -17.42 -29.38 -12.05
C ALA A 805 -16.41 -28.87 -13.08
N PHE A 806 -16.10 -27.55 -13.08
CA PHE A 806 -15.11 -26.96 -13.99
C PHE A 806 -13.70 -27.53 -13.77
N ARG A 807 -13.31 -27.79 -12.51
CA ARG A 807 -12.01 -28.42 -12.18
C ARG A 807 -11.92 -29.89 -12.59
N ASN A 808 -12.98 -30.68 -12.36
CA ASN A 808 -12.88 -32.15 -12.36
C ASN A 808 -13.57 -32.84 -13.55
N LEU A 809 -14.52 -32.21 -14.23
CA LEU A 809 -15.33 -32.86 -15.27
C LEU A 809 -14.86 -32.50 -16.70
N PRO A 810 -14.77 -33.46 -17.64
CA PRO A 810 -14.30 -33.18 -19.00
C PRO A 810 -15.17 -32.23 -19.82
N GLN A 811 -16.49 -32.21 -19.63
CA GLN A 811 -17.42 -31.50 -20.52
C GLN A 811 -17.42 -29.97 -20.35
N LEU A 812 -17.29 -29.46 -19.12
CA LEU A 812 -17.37 -28.02 -18.84
C LEU A 812 -16.04 -27.34 -19.20
N ARG A 813 -15.91 -26.88 -20.45
CA ARG A 813 -14.65 -26.36 -21.02
C ARG A 813 -14.41 -24.90 -20.71
N ILE A 814 -15.47 -24.09 -20.61
CA ILE A 814 -15.37 -22.64 -20.46
C ILE A 814 -16.12 -22.16 -19.21
N ALA A 815 -15.45 -21.37 -18.38
CA ALA A 815 -16.02 -20.70 -17.23
C ALA A 815 -15.93 -19.18 -17.38
N VAL A 816 -16.99 -18.45 -17.05
CA VAL A 816 -17.00 -16.98 -17.09
C VAL A 816 -17.15 -16.43 -15.67
N THR A 817 -16.20 -15.61 -15.24
CA THR A 817 -16.07 -15.05 -13.88
C THR A 817 -15.98 -13.53 -13.92
N VAL A 818 -16.23 -12.88 -12.78
CA VAL A 818 -15.91 -11.45 -12.57
C VAL A 818 -14.66 -11.36 -11.67
N ASP A 819 -14.79 -11.66 -10.37
CA ASP A 819 -13.65 -11.71 -9.42
C ASP A 819 -13.50 -13.06 -8.68
N MET A 820 -14.56 -13.89 -8.61
CA MET A 820 -14.61 -15.08 -7.74
C MET A 820 -13.49 -16.10 -7.99
N ILE A 821 -13.24 -16.50 -9.25
CA ILE A 821 -12.16 -17.44 -9.59
C ILE A 821 -10.78 -16.76 -9.61
N ALA A 822 -10.73 -15.42 -9.70
CA ALA A 822 -9.46 -14.69 -9.63
C ALA A 822 -8.83 -14.78 -8.23
N THR A 823 -9.66 -14.82 -7.17
CA THR A 823 -9.21 -14.77 -5.77
C THR A 823 -9.44 -16.09 -5.01
N GLY A 824 -8.44 -16.98 -5.06
CA GLY A 824 -8.27 -18.03 -4.04
C GLY A 824 -8.73 -19.44 -4.40
N THR A 825 -8.97 -19.78 -5.67
CA THR A 825 -9.21 -21.17 -6.09
C THR A 825 -8.11 -21.72 -7.00
N ASP A 826 -7.90 -23.04 -6.91
CA ASP A 826 -6.88 -23.78 -7.66
C ASP A 826 -7.54 -24.70 -8.70
N VAL A 827 -7.34 -24.39 -9.99
CA VAL A 827 -7.87 -25.14 -11.13
C VAL A 827 -6.68 -25.53 -12.02
N LYS A 828 -5.86 -26.48 -11.56
CA LYS A 828 -4.64 -26.91 -12.25
C LYS A 828 -4.81 -27.23 -13.75
N PRO A 829 -5.90 -27.88 -14.21
CA PRO A 829 -6.12 -28.16 -15.62
C PRO A 829 -6.37 -26.93 -16.52
N LEU A 830 -6.32 -25.69 -16.01
CA LEU A 830 -6.62 -24.46 -16.74
C LEU A 830 -5.52 -24.07 -17.74
N GLU A 831 -5.90 -23.76 -18.98
CA GLU A 831 -4.99 -23.60 -20.13
C GLU A 831 -5.14 -22.28 -20.89
N CYS A 832 -6.31 -21.63 -20.81
CA CYS A 832 -6.56 -20.32 -21.41
C CYS A 832 -7.10 -19.33 -20.39
N LEU A 833 -6.54 -18.11 -20.37
CA LEU A 833 -7.02 -16.97 -19.59
C LEU A 833 -7.45 -15.86 -20.56
N LEU A 834 -8.75 -15.71 -20.82
CA LEU A 834 -9.28 -14.73 -21.78
C LEU A 834 -9.75 -13.46 -21.07
N PHE A 835 -9.18 -12.32 -21.42
CA PHE A 835 -9.47 -11.03 -20.78
C PHE A 835 -10.43 -10.19 -21.62
N LEU A 836 -11.68 -10.07 -21.17
CA LEU A 836 -12.66 -9.05 -21.61
C LEU A 836 -12.83 -7.93 -20.56
N ARG A 837 -11.94 -7.90 -19.57
CA ARG A 837 -11.86 -6.93 -18.47
C ARG A 837 -10.44 -6.40 -18.36
N ASP A 838 -10.33 -5.08 -18.23
CA ASP A 838 -9.07 -4.40 -17.98
C ASP A 838 -8.65 -4.52 -16.50
N VAL A 839 -7.35 -4.51 -16.22
CA VAL A 839 -6.79 -4.80 -14.88
C VAL A 839 -5.68 -3.81 -14.54
N ASN A 840 -6.07 -2.73 -13.86
CA ASN A 840 -5.21 -1.60 -13.53
C ASN A 840 -4.07 -1.95 -12.54
N SER A 841 -4.26 -2.96 -11.67
CA SER A 841 -3.30 -3.33 -10.62
C SER A 841 -2.42 -4.50 -11.05
N TRP A 842 -1.10 -4.30 -11.01
CA TRP A 842 -0.12 -5.34 -11.34
C TRP A 842 -0.23 -6.58 -10.44
N ALA A 843 -0.33 -6.38 -9.12
CA ALA A 843 -0.49 -7.49 -8.17
C ALA A 843 -1.80 -8.29 -8.35
N TYR A 844 -2.86 -7.68 -8.89
CA TYR A 844 -4.08 -8.43 -9.23
C TYR A 844 -3.92 -9.21 -10.55
N PHE A 845 -3.32 -8.58 -11.57
CA PHE A 845 -3.02 -9.24 -12.85
C PHE A 845 -2.12 -10.48 -12.67
N GLU A 846 -1.07 -10.39 -11.85
CA GLU A 846 -0.19 -11.54 -11.55
C GLU A 846 -0.92 -12.67 -10.80
N GLN A 847 -1.86 -12.36 -9.91
CA GLN A 847 -2.71 -13.37 -9.26
C GLN A 847 -3.67 -14.06 -10.23
N MET A 848 -4.14 -13.35 -11.26
CA MET A 848 -4.96 -13.92 -12.34
C MET A 848 -4.10 -14.82 -13.25
N LYS A 849 -2.93 -14.34 -13.68
CA LYS A 849 -1.92 -15.09 -14.45
C LYS A 849 -1.52 -16.40 -13.74
N GLY A 850 -1.24 -16.33 -12.44
CA GLY A 850 -0.85 -17.47 -11.60
C GLY A 850 -1.89 -18.58 -11.44
N ARG A 851 -3.12 -18.44 -12.00
CA ARG A 851 -4.10 -19.52 -12.13
C ARG A 851 -3.76 -20.48 -13.29
N GLY A 852 -3.28 -19.94 -14.42
CA GLY A 852 -2.91 -20.74 -15.59
C GLY A 852 -1.60 -21.52 -15.40
N ALA A 853 -0.65 -20.93 -14.66
CA ALA A 853 0.72 -21.44 -14.51
C ALA A 853 0.88 -22.78 -13.79
N ARG A 854 -0.17 -23.36 -13.20
CA ARG A 854 -0.05 -24.56 -12.35
C ARG A 854 0.23 -25.82 -13.17
N THR A 855 1.20 -26.63 -12.72
CA THR A 855 1.41 -28.01 -13.20
C THR A 855 0.41 -28.99 -12.59
N LEU A 856 0.25 -30.13 -13.25
CA LEU A 856 -0.44 -31.34 -12.79
C LEU A 856 0.15 -32.57 -13.48
N SER A 857 -0.05 -33.77 -12.92
CA SER A 857 0.44 -34.99 -13.58
C SER A 857 -0.31 -35.28 -14.88
N LEU A 858 0.34 -36.00 -15.80
CA LEU A 858 -0.29 -36.44 -17.07
C LEU A 858 -1.61 -37.19 -16.79
N THR A 859 -1.61 -38.09 -15.82
CA THR A 859 -2.79 -38.89 -15.45
C THR A 859 -3.93 -38.05 -14.84
N GLU A 860 -3.63 -36.99 -14.08
CA GLU A 860 -4.66 -36.03 -13.64
C GLU A 860 -5.21 -35.22 -14.82
N PHE A 861 -4.35 -34.86 -15.78
CA PHE A 861 -4.74 -34.03 -16.91
C PHE A 861 -5.57 -34.80 -17.94
N GLU A 862 -5.16 -36.01 -18.32
CA GLU A 862 -5.88 -36.88 -19.26
C GLU A 862 -7.29 -37.25 -18.78
N ARG A 863 -7.51 -37.31 -17.45
CA ARG A 863 -8.85 -37.47 -16.85
C ARG A 863 -9.80 -36.30 -17.11
N VAL A 864 -9.27 -35.13 -17.51
CA VAL A 864 -10.03 -33.88 -17.68
C VAL A 864 -9.95 -33.37 -19.13
N THR A 865 -8.83 -33.58 -19.82
CA THR A 865 -8.59 -33.28 -21.24
C THR A 865 -7.91 -34.50 -21.88
N PRO A 866 -8.66 -35.52 -22.31
CA PRO A 866 -8.09 -36.75 -22.87
C PRO A 866 -7.29 -36.52 -24.16
N GLY A 867 -6.14 -37.19 -24.29
CA GLY A 867 -5.44 -37.35 -25.57
C GLY A 867 -4.66 -36.14 -26.09
N VAL A 868 -4.27 -35.20 -25.22
CA VAL A 868 -3.47 -34.01 -25.60
C VAL A 868 -2.02 -34.00 -25.08
N GLY A 869 -1.58 -35.07 -24.40
CA GLY A 869 -0.26 -35.13 -23.76
C GLY A 869 -0.16 -34.26 -22.50
N PRO A 870 1.06 -34.02 -21.98
CA PRO A 870 1.27 -33.22 -20.78
C PRO A 870 1.01 -31.73 -21.05
N LYS A 871 0.52 -31.02 -20.02
CA LYS A 871 0.38 -29.55 -20.06
C LYS A 871 1.77 -28.91 -20.11
N THR A 872 2.12 -28.29 -21.23
CA THR A 872 3.45 -27.65 -21.46
C THR A 872 3.47 -26.16 -21.14
N HIS A 873 2.35 -25.47 -21.34
CA HIS A 873 2.18 -24.03 -21.17
C HIS A 873 0.71 -23.68 -20.95
N PHE A 874 0.40 -22.39 -20.78
CA PHE A 874 -0.95 -21.83 -20.92
C PHE A 874 -0.93 -20.56 -21.77
N VAL A 875 -2.08 -20.06 -22.20
CA VAL A 875 -2.19 -18.86 -23.06
C VAL A 875 -3.05 -17.79 -22.40
N ILE A 876 -2.52 -16.58 -22.32
CA ILE A 876 -3.28 -15.36 -22.05
C ILE A 876 -3.86 -14.89 -23.37
N VAL A 877 -5.19 -14.88 -23.50
CA VAL A 877 -5.88 -14.32 -24.65
C VAL A 877 -6.32 -12.90 -24.31
N ASP A 878 -5.55 -11.92 -24.76
CA ASP A 878 -5.79 -10.51 -24.48
C ASP A 878 -6.68 -9.89 -25.56
N ALA A 879 -7.93 -9.57 -25.21
CA ALA A 879 -8.86 -8.89 -26.11
C ALA A 879 -9.04 -7.40 -25.77
N VAL A 880 -8.33 -6.85 -24.77
CA VAL A 880 -8.55 -5.49 -24.24
C VAL A 880 -7.26 -4.68 -24.03
N GLY A 881 -6.09 -5.24 -24.38
CA GLY A 881 -4.79 -4.63 -24.18
C GLY A 881 -4.33 -4.63 -22.71
N VAL A 882 -4.81 -5.57 -21.89
CA VAL A 882 -4.45 -5.66 -20.45
C VAL A 882 -2.96 -5.93 -20.26
N THR A 883 -2.31 -6.62 -21.20
CA THR A 883 -0.87 -6.90 -21.18
C THR A 883 -0.05 -5.65 -21.46
N ARG A 884 -0.44 -4.87 -22.48
CA ARG A 884 0.26 -3.66 -22.96
C ARG A 884 0.19 -2.46 -22.01
N LYS A 885 -0.93 -2.29 -21.29
CA LYS A 885 -1.18 -1.08 -20.49
C LYS A 885 -0.26 -0.98 -19.27
N GLU A 886 0.31 0.20 -19.06
CA GLU A 886 1.00 0.58 -17.84
C GLU A 886 0.04 0.47 -16.64
N LYS A 887 0.48 -0.21 -15.57
CA LYS A 887 -0.36 -0.56 -14.42
C LYS A 887 0.01 0.34 -13.25
N VAL A 888 -0.93 1.18 -12.85
CA VAL A 888 -0.71 2.27 -11.90
C VAL A 888 -1.23 1.84 -10.52
N ASP A 889 -0.41 2.03 -9.49
CA ASP A 889 -0.89 1.95 -8.10
C ASP A 889 -1.97 3.03 -7.88
N ALA A 890 -3.17 2.60 -7.48
CA ALA A 890 -4.39 3.34 -7.78
C ALA A 890 -4.53 4.68 -7.04
N GLY A 891 -4.46 5.79 -7.78
CA GLY A 891 -4.90 7.13 -7.37
C GLY A 891 -6.26 7.51 -7.98
N PRO A 892 -7.14 8.24 -7.27
CA PRO A 892 -8.47 8.62 -7.75
C PRO A 892 -8.48 9.94 -8.55
N LEU A 893 -9.19 9.98 -9.69
CA LEU A 893 -9.48 11.19 -10.48
C LEU A 893 -10.82 11.08 -11.24
N GLU A 894 -11.42 12.22 -11.60
CA GLU A 894 -12.76 12.35 -12.23
C GLU A 894 -12.74 13.25 -13.49
N GLN A 895 -13.91 13.47 -14.10
CA GLN A 895 -14.28 14.43 -15.16
C GLN A 895 -13.98 14.08 -16.64
N HIS A 896 -15.02 14.23 -17.48
CA HIS A 896 -14.98 14.69 -18.87
C HIS A 896 -16.39 15.13 -19.33
N THR A 897 -16.52 15.67 -20.54
CA THR A 897 -17.56 16.63 -20.95
C THR A 897 -18.60 16.11 -21.98
N GLU A 898 -19.43 17.02 -22.47
CA GLU A 898 -20.70 16.85 -23.20
C GLU A 898 -20.56 16.20 -24.60
N LYS A 899 -21.58 15.62 -25.28
CA LYS A 899 -23.01 15.98 -25.49
C LYS A 899 -23.83 14.69 -25.87
N ASP A 900 -25.06 14.64 -26.43
CA ASP A 900 -26.01 15.66 -26.91
C ASP A 900 -27.49 15.46 -26.43
N LEU A 901 -28.53 15.29 -27.28
CA LEU A 901 -29.96 15.50 -26.91
C LEU A 901 -30.72 14.37 -26.19
N ASN A 902 -30.00 13.66 -25.32
CA ASN A 902 -30.63 12.84 -24.30
C ASN A 902 -31.20 13.70 -23.13
N LEU A 903 -31.57 13.09 -22.00
CA LEU A 903 -32.06 13.79 -20.79
C LEU A 903 -31.15 14.96 -20.36
N GLU A 904 -29.85 14.82 -20.58
CA GLU A 904 -28.82 15.80 -20.26
C GLU A 904 -29.04 17.15 -20.95
N LYS A 905 -29.36 17.17 -22.26
CA LYS A 905 -29.62 18.43 -22.97
C LYS A 905 -31.03 18.95 -22.76
N LEU A 906 -32.02 18.12 -22.41
CA LEU A 906 -33.28 18.63 -21.85
C LEU A 906 -33.00 19.44 -20.58
N LEU A 907 -32.22 18.88 -19.65
CA LEU A 907 -31.78 19.58 -18.43
C LEU A 907 -30.91 20.82 -18.72
N ARG A 908 -30.10 20.83 -19.80
CA ARG A 908 -29.39 22.05 -20.26
C ARG A 908 -30.31 23.11 -20.84
N LEU A 909 -31.34 22.73 -21.61
CA LEU A 909 -32.32 23.65 -22.17
C LEU A 909 -33.14 24.31 -21.05
N THR A 910 -33.54 23.52 -20.04
CA THR A 910 -34.12 24.01 -18.78
C THR A 910 -33.19 24.99 -18.06
N ALA A 911 -31.90 24.66 -17.92
CA ALA A 911 -30.90 25.56 -17.32
C ALA A 911 -30.63 26.85 -18.13
N ARG A 912 -31.14 26.95 -19.37
CA ARG A 912 -31.07 28.15 -20.23
C ARG A 912 -32.40 28.89 -20.37
N GLY A 913 -33.48 28.40 -19.75
CA GLY A 913 -34.83 28.96 -19.90
C GLY A 913 -35.46 28.77 -21.30
N LEU A 914 -34.87 27.93 -22.16
CA LEU A 914 -35.27 27.77 -23.57
C LEU A 914 -36.02 26.45 -23.76
N VAL A 915 -37.24 26.37 -23.22
CA VAL A 915 -38.04 25.13 -23.21
C VAL A 915 -39.49 25.42 -23.59
N GLU A 916 -39.95 24.84 -24.70
CA GLU A 916 -41.37 24.79 -25.08
C GLU A 916 -42.13 23.78 -24.21
N ASP A 917 -43.43 24.01 -23.98
CA ASP A 917 -44.29 23.19 -23.11
C ASP A 917 -44.24 21.68 -23.42
N ALA A 918 -44.15 21.31 -24.71
CA ALA A 918 -43.98 19.91 -25.13
C ALA A 918 -42.67 19.29 -24.59
N ARG A 919 -41.59 20.07 -24.53
CA ARG A 919 -40.29 19.66 -23.98
C ARG A 919 -40.30 19.66 -22.44
N VAL A 920 -41.06 20.56 -21.80
CA VAL A 920 -41.30 20.54 -20.34
C VAL A 920 -42.03 19.26 -19.94
N SER A 921 -43.10 18.90 -20.65
CA SER A 921 -43.85 17.65 -20.45
C SER A 921 -42.97 16.41 -20.66
N THR A 922 -42.14 16.43 -21.71
CA THR A 922 -41.16 15.35 -21.99
C THR A 922 -40.14 15.19 -20.86
N LEU A 923 -39.62 16.30 -20.31
CA LEU A 923 -38.69 16.27 -19.19
C LEU A 923 -39.37 15.77 -17.90
N ALA A 924 -40.57 16.27 -17.58
CA ALA A 924 -41.35 15.83 -16.42
C ALA A 924 -41.63 14.32 -16.46
N SER A 925 -42.04 13.79 -17.62
CA SER A 925 -42.27 12.36 -17.84
C SER A 925 -41.00 11.52 -17.67
N ARG A 926 -39.84 12.00 -18.18
CA ARG A 926 -38.54 11.34 -18.01
C ARG A 926 -38.07 11.34 -16.53
N LEU A 927 -38.34 12.41 -15.77
CA LEU A 927 -38.01 12.49 -14.34
C LEU A 927 -38.98 11.69 -13.45
N ALA A 928 -40.27 11.62 -13.78
CA ALA A 928 -41.25 10.79 -13.09
C ALA A 928 -40.87 9.30 -13.10
N LYS A 929 -40.35 8.81 -14.24
CA LYS A 929 -39.84 7.43 -14.37
C LYS A 929 -38.60 7.19 -13.51
N LEU A 930 -37.68 8.16 -13.46
CA LEU A 930 -36.48 8.07 -12.62
C LEU A 930 -36.83 8.05 -11.13
N ASP A 931 -37.76 8.90 -10.68
CA ASP A 931 -38.26 8.92 -9.29
C ASP A 931 -38.79 7.54 -8.88
N LEU A 932 -39.58 6.87 -9.72
CA LEU A 932 -40.07 5.51 -9.46
C LEU A 932 -38.97 4.43 -9.39
N GLN A 933 -37.77 4.71 -9.87
CA GLN A 933 -36.61 3.81 -9.85
C GLN A 933 -35.59 4.14 -8.73
N MET A 934 -35.86 5.13 -7.88
CA MET A 934 -34.94 5.56 -6.81
C MET A 934 -35.18 4.83 -5.47
N THR A 935 -34.08 4.52 -4.76
CA THR A 935 -34.09 4.12 -3.35
C THR A 935 -34.42 5.31 -2.46
N ASP A 936 -34.79 5.06 -1.21
CA ASP A 936 -35.15 6.15 -0.27
C ASP A 936 -33.92 7.00 0.12
N GLU A 937 -32.72 6.44 0.05
CA GLU A 937 -31.44 7.15 0.19
C GLU A 937 -31.20 8.08 -1.00
N GLU A 938 -31.39 7.60 -2.24
CA GLU A 938 -31.31 8.43 -3.45
C GLU A 938 -32.37 9.54 -3.44
N ARG A 939 -33.57 9.28 -2.90
CA ARG A 939 -34.61 10.30 -2.70
C ARG A 939 -34.17 11.38 -1.72
N ALA A 940 -33.68 10.99 -0.54
CA ALA A 940 -33.22 11.92 0.49
C ALA A 940 -32.01 12.74 0.03
N GLU A 941 -31.11 12.15 -0.75
CA GLU A 941 -30.00 12.87 -1.39
C GLU A 941 -30.53 13.93 -2.37
N ILE A 942 -31.44 13.55 -3.27
CA ILE A 942 -32.03 14.48 -4.24
C ILE A 942 -32.88 15.57 -3.57
N GLU A 943 -33.61 15.24 -2.51
CA GLU A 943 -34.39 16.19 -1.70
C GLU A 943 -33.49 17.18 -0.94
N THR A 944 -32.33 16.72 -0.46
CA THR A 944 -31.30 17.60 0.11
C THR A 944 -30.71 18.53 -0.95
N LEU A 945 -30.43 18.01 -2.15
CA LEU A 945 -29.91 18.79 -3.28
C LEU A 945 -30.94 19.75 -3.88
N SER A 946 -32.24 19.55 -3.65
CA SER A 946 -33.33 20.42 -4.10
C SER A 946 -33.90 21.34 -3.02
N GLU A 947 -33.11 21.64 -1.97
CA GLU A 947 -33.48 22.57 -0.89
C GLU A 947 -34.71 22.13 -0.08
N GLY A 948 -34.92 20.81 0.08
CA GLY A 948 -36.03 20.23 0.83
C GLY A 948 -37.31 20.02 0.01
N VAL A 949 -37.21 19.92 -1.32
CA VAL A 949 -38.35 19.74 -2.22
C VAL A 949 -38.27 18.39 -2.95
N PRO A 950 -39.04 17.36 -2.54
CA PRO A 950 -39.00 16.03 -3.18
C PRO A 950 -39.10 16.09 -4.71
N LEU A 951 -38.35 15.24 -5.41
CA LEU A 951 -38.32 15.20 -6.89
C LEU A 951 -39.73 15.06 -7.49
N LYS A 952 -40.55 14.17 -6.93
CA LYS A 952 -41.98 14.01 -7.22
C LYS A 952 -42.79 15.32 -7.18
N THR A 953 -42.48 16.23 -6.24
CA THR A 953 -43.12 17.55 -6.12
C THR A 953 -42.66 18.50 -7.22
N VAL A 954 -41.37 18.51 -7.55
CA VAL A 954 -40.83 19.28 -8.69
C VAL A 954 -41.49 18.83 -10.00
N VAL A 955 -41.56 17.52 -10.24
CA VAL A 955 -42.23 16.91 -11.40
C VAL A 955 -43.72 17.25 -11.44
N HIS A 956 -44.43 17.19 -10.32
CA HIS A 956 -45.84 17.57 -10.25
C HIS A 956 -46.06 19.04 -10.64
N ASN A 957 -45.23 19.96 -10.13
CA ASN A 957 -45.30 21.37 -10.46
C ASN A 957 -45.04 21.63 -11.95
N MET A 958 -44.09 20.92 -12.57
CA MET A 958 -43.83 21.00 -14.00
C MET A 958 -45.03 20.55 -14.84
N VAL A 959 -45.65 19.41 -14.52
CA VAL A 959 -46.86 18.94 -15.21
C VAL A 959 -48.01 19.92 -15.03
N LYS A 960 -48.16 20.47 -13.82
CA LYS A 960 -49.22 21.44 -13.51
C LYS A 960 -49.09 22.74 -14.31
N ALA A 961 -47.87 23.26 -14.49
CA ALA A 961 -47.65 24.53 -15.20
C ALA A 961 -47.89 24.45 -16.72
N VAL A 962 -47.87 23.24 -17.31
CA VAL A 962 -48.22 23.00 -18.73
C VAL A 962 -49.59 22.35 -18.92
N ALA A 963 -50.41 22.27 -17.86
CA ALA A 963 -51.79 21.80 -17.95
C ALA A 963 -52.70 22.94 -18.48
N VAL A 964 -53.41 22.67 -19.58
CA VAL A 964 -54.26 23.65 -20.29
C VAL A 964 -55.24 24.35 -19.33
N ASP A 965 -55.90 23.58 -18.45
CA ASP A 965 -56.88 24.11 -17.49
C ASP A 965 -56.27 25.06 -16.44
N GLU A 966 -55.00 24.87 -16.06
CA GLU A 966 -54.31 25.77 -15.12
C GLU A 966 -53.74 26.98 -15.84
N GLN A 967 -53.23 26.83 -17.06
CA GLN A 967 -52.85 27.97 -17.90
C GLN A 967 -54.05 28.87 -18.20
N ALA A 968 -55.23 28.31 -18.46
CA ALA A 968 -56.48 29.07 -18.64
C ALA A 968 -56.83 29.90 -17.38
N LYS A 969 -56.74 29.32 -16.19
CA LYS A 969 -56.95 30.04 -14.91
C LYS A 969 -55.91 31.14 -14.67
N ILE A 970 -54.65 30.90 -15.03
CA ILE A 970 -53.58 31.90 -14.94
C ILE A 970 -53.84 33.07 -15.89
N ARG A 971 -54.31 32.80 -17.12
CA ARG A 971 -54.71 33.83 -18.09
C ARG A 971 -55.88 34.65 -17.56
N GLU A 972 -56.97 34.01 -17.14
CA GLU A 972 -58.14 34.71 -16.59
C GLU A 972 -57.79 35.56 -15.35
N ALA A 973 -56.89 35.06 -14.49
CA ALA A 973 -56.39 35.83 -13.35
C ALA A 973 -55.52 37.03 -13.76
N ALA A 974 -54.69 36.90 -14.80
CA ALA A 974 -53.87 37.99 -15.34
C ALA A 974 -54.73 39.08 -16.01
N GLU A 975 -55.73 38.69 -16.81
CA GLU A 975 -56.69 39.61 -17.44
C GLU A 975 -57.43 40.45 -16.38
N ARG A 976 -57.91 39.82 -15.30
CA ARG A 976 -58.54 40.51 -14.16
C ARG A 976 -57.61 41.46 -13.39
N LEU A 977 -56.29 41.30 -13.55
CA LEU A 977 -55.26 42.13 -12.91
C LEU A 977 -54.63 43.15 -13.87
N GLY A 978 -55.03 43.17 -15.15
CA GLY A 978 -54.45 44.06 -16.17
C GLY A 978 -53.02 43.68 -16.60
N LEU A 979 -52.64 42.42 -16.45
CA LEU A 979 -51.32 41.88 -16.80
C LEU A 979 -51.39 41.09 -18.13
N ASP A 980 -50.26 40.97 -18.85
CA ASP A 980 -50.15 40.14 -20.06
C ASP A 980 -50.43 38.65 -19.70
N PRO A 981 -51.48 38.01 -20.26
CA PRO A 981 -51.84 36.63 -19.93
C PRO A 981 -50.82 35.59 -20.40
N ASP A 982 -50.13 35.85 -21.51
CA ASP A 982 -49.06 35.00 -22.03
C ASP A 982 -47.77 35.18 -21.23
N GLU A 983 -47.47 36.38 -20.74
CA GLU A 983 -46.35 36.62 -19.80
C GLU A 983 -46.60 35.92 -18.46
N ALA A 984 -47.82 36.00 -17.91
CA ALA A 984 -48.19 35.32 -16.67
C ALA A 984 -48.07 33.79 -16.77
N VAL A 985 -48.48 33.18 -17.89
CA VAL A 985 -48.29 31.75 -18.14
C VAL A 985 -46.80 31.40 -18.26
N ARG A 986 -46.02 32.16 -19.03
CA ARG A 986 -44.56 31.95 -19.15
C ARG A 986 -43.86 32.06 -17.79
N ALA A 987 -44.23 33.02 -16.95
CA ALA A 987 -43.70 33.17 -15.60
C ALA A 987 -44.03 31.98 -14.68
N ALA A 988 -45.20 31.35 -14.85
CA ALA A 988 -45.56 30.13 -14.13
C ALA A 988 -44.74 28.91 -14.58
N VAL A 989 -44.54 28.72 -15.89
CA VAL A 989 -43.67 27.65 -16.42
C VAL A 989 -42.22 27.82 -15.98
N VAL A 990 -41.68 29.05 -16.04
CA VAL A 990 -40.32 29.35 -15.55
C VAL A 990 -40.19 29.05 -14.05
N ARG A 991 -41.19 29.39 -13.23
CA ARG A 991 -41.19 29.08 -11.79
C ARG A 991 -41.24 27.57 -11.51
N ALA A 992 -41.99 26.80 -12.30
CA ALA A 992 -42.03 25.34 -12.16
C ALA A 992 -40.72 24.67 -12.60
N LEU A 993 -39.99 25.26 -13.56
CA LEU A 993 -38.67 24.81 -13.98
C LEU A 993 -37.54 25.27 -13.03
N GLN A 994 -37.76 26.32 -12.23
CA GLN A 994 -36.74 26.97 -11.40
C GLN A 994 -35.89 25.98 -10.56
N PRO A 995 -36.44 25.00 -9.81
CA PRO A 995 -35.62 24.12 -8.96
C PRO A 995 -34.60 23.30 -9.77
N LEU A 996 -34.92 22.92 -11.02
CA LEU A 996 -33.99 22.26 -11.92
C LEU A 996 -33.08 23.24 -12.64
N ALA A 997 -33.56 24.46 -12.95
CA ALA A 997 -32.82 25.46 -13.73
C ALA A 997 -31.73 26.18 -12.91
N SER A 998 -31.99 26.54 -11.66
CA SER A 998 -31.03 27.25 -10.80
C SER A 998 -29.96 26.36 -10.16
N ASN A 999 -30.13 25.03 -10.18
CA ASN A 999 -29.33 24.10 -9.39
C ASN A 999 -28.50 23.11 -10.25
N PRO A 1000 -27.21 23.41 -10.55
CA PRO A 1000 -26.34 22.51 -11.31
C PRO A 1000 -26.04 21.16 -10.63
N PRO A 1001 -25.75 21.08 -9.31
CA PRO A 1001 -25.51 19.80 -8.63
C PRO A 1001 -26.67 18.81 -8.77
N LEU A 1002 -27.91 19.26 -8.53
CA LEU A 1002 -29.13 18.46 -8.72
C LEU A 1002 -29.22 17.90 -10.14
N ARG A 1003 -28.94 18.72 -11.17
CA ARG A 1003 -28.92 18.26 -12.56
C ARG A 1003 -27.84 17.20 -12.83
N LYS A 1004 -26.61 17.38 -12.34
CA LYS A 1004 -25.53 16.37 -12.47
C LYS A 1004 -25.98 15.06 -11.84
N ARG A 1005 -26.54 15.13 -10.63
CA ARG A 1005 -26.90 13.93 -9.85
C ARG A 1005 -28.04 13.11 -10.45
N LEU A 1006 -29.09 13.77 -10.96
CA LEU A 1006 -30.19 13.11 -11.68
C LEU A 1006 -29.69 12.35 -12.94
N LEU A 1007 -28.63 12.81 -13.58
CA LEU A 1007 -28.03 12.16 -14.74
C LEU A 1007 -27.14 10.97 -14.35
N GLU A 1008 -26.35 11.11 -13.30
CA GLU A 1008 -25.59 10.00 -12.71
C GLU A 1008 -26.52 8.85 -12.29
N MET A 1009 -27.59 9.16 -11.54
CA MET A 1009 -28.58 8.17 -11.09
C MET A 1009 -29.27 7.44 -12.24
N ARG A 1010 -29.52 8.11 -13.39
CA ARG A 1010 -30.04 7.42 -14.58
C ARG A 1010 -28.97 6.55 -15.26
N ARG A 1011 -27.78 7.11 -15.54
CA ARG A 1011 -26.65 6.41 -16.19
C ARG A 1011 -26.16 5.20 -15.36
N ALA A 1012 -26.38 5.21 -14.05
CA ALA A 1012 -26.06 4.11 -13.15
C ALA A 1012 -26.97 2.88 -13.30
N LYS A 1013 -28.16 3.00 -13.90
CA LYS A 1013 -29.23 1.99 -13.83
C LYS A 1013 -29.48 1.20 -15.13
N ASP A 1014 -29.10 1.74 -16.29
CA ASP A 1014 -29.38 1.11 -17.60
C ASP A 1014 -28.15 0.52 -18.29
N ILE A 1015 -28.36 -0.49 -19.15
CA ILE A 1015 -27.42 -1.01 -20.16
C ILE A 1015 -28.08 -0.86 -21.53
N LEU A 1016 -27.35 -0.35 -22.52
CA LEU A 1016 -27.78 -0.33 -23.93
C LEU A 1016 -27.23 -1.54 -24.67
N TYR A 1017 -27.99 -2.07 -25.62
CA TYR A 1017 -27.57 -3.17 -26.49
C TYR A 1017 -27.28 -2.63 -27.88
N ASP A 1018 -26.03 -2.75 -28.32
CA ASP A 1018 -25.65 -2.45 -29.68
C ASP A 1018 -25.79 -3.72 -30.54
N GLU A 1019 -26.91 -3.75 -31.25
CA GLU A 1019 -27.25 -4.78 -32.24
C GLU A 1019 -27.07 -4.25 -33.68
N THR A 1020 -26.61 -3.00 -33.84
CA THR A 1020 -26.53 -2.30 -35.14
C THR A 1020 -25.10 -2.14 -35.66
N SER A 1021 -24.13 -1.85 -34.79
CA SER A 1021 -22.72 -1.74 -35.20
C SER A 1021 -22.17 -3.09 -35.62
N ARG A 1022 -21.41 -3.09 -36.71
CA ARG A 1022 -20.56 -4.22 -37.09
C ARG A 1022 -19.16 -4.00 -36.61
N ASP A 1023 -18.66 -4.94 -35.81
CA ASP A 1023 -17.27 -4.94 -35.40
C ASP A 1023 -16.38 -5.51 -36.52
N ALA A 1024 -15.10 -5.22 -36.45
CA ALA A 1024 -14.09 -5.77 -37.34
C ALA A 1024 -12.87 -6.18 -36.53
N LEU A 1025 -12.29 -7.34 -36.87
CA LEU A 1025 -10.98 -7.72 -36.38
C LEU A 1025 -9.94 -6.74 -36.94
N VAL A 1026 -9.17 -6.12 -36.06
CA VAL A 1026 -8.05 -5.23 -36.40
C VAL A 1026 -6.76 -6.05 -36.50
N SER A 1027 -6.51 -6.91 -35.51
CA SER A 1027 -5.38 -7.84 -35.51
C SER A 1027 -5.67 -9.04 -34.61
N ALA A 1028 -5.12 -10.20 -34.97
CA ALA A 1028 -4.98 -11.35 -34.09
C ALA A 1028 -3.62 -12.02 -34.30
N GLY A 1029 -3.02 -12.56 -33.24
CA GLY A 1029 -1.75 -13.26 -33.31
C GLY A 1029 -1.02 -13.34 -31.97
N ALA A 1030 0.05 -14.13 -31.92
CA ALA A 1030 0.94 -14.18 -30.75
C ALA A 1030 1.75 -12.89 -30.63
N VAL A 1031 1.81 -12.32 -29.41
CA VAL A 1031 2.69 -11.19 -29.09
C VAL A 1031 4.10 -11.73 -28.91
N ALA A 1032 5.00 -11.43 -29.85
CA ALA A 1032 6.40 -11.84 -29.77
C ALA A 1032 7.13 -11.10 -28.62
N GLU A 1033 8.09 -11.79 -27.96
CA GLU A 1033 8.97 -11.20 -26.92
C GLU A 1033 9.45 -9.81 -27.34
N ASP A 1034 9.36 -8.81 -26.45
CA ASP A 1034 9.64 -7.42 -26.81
C ASP A 1034 11.09 -7.22 -27.28
N GLU A 1035 11.34 -6.19 -28.09
CA GLU A 1035 12.69 -5.91 -28.61
C GLU A 1035 13.66 -5.59 -27.47
N SER A 1036 13.18 -5.01 -26.36
CA SER A 1036 13.94 -4.89 -25.10
C SER A 1036 14.43 -6.26 -24.61
N THR A 1037 13.51 -7.22 -24.42
CA THR A 1037 13.78 -8.57 -23.92
C THR A 1037 14.70 -9.37 -24.86
N ALA A 1038 14.60 -9.17 -26.17
CA ALA A 1038 15.53 -9.75 -27.14
C ALA A 1038 16.96 -9.19 -26.97
N ARG A 1039 17.10 -7.87 -26.83
CA ARG A 1039 18.40 -7.20 -26.57
C ARG A 1039 18.99 -7.60 -25.21
N ASP A 1040 18.17 -7.70 -24.16
CA ASP A 1040 18.59 -8.20 -22.85
C ASP A 1040 19.12 -9.64 -22.96
N THR A 1041 18.41 -10.52 -23.65
CA THR A 1041 18.81 -11.93 -23.86
C THR A 1041 20.13 -12.04 -24.64
N VAL A 1042 20.33 -11.21 -25.67
CA VAL A 1042 21.60 -11.14 -26.41
C VAL A 1042 22.73 -10.61 -25.53
N ARG A 1043 22.53 -9.52 -24.77
CA ARG A 1043 23.55 -8.97 -23.85
C ARG A 1043 23.95 -10.00 -22.80
N ASP A 1044 23.00 -10.65 -22.15
CA ASP A 1044 23.28 -11.56 -21.05
C ASP A 1044 23.95 -12.86 -21.56
N TRP A 1045 23.66 -13.26 -22.81
CA TRP A 1045 24.41 -14.30 -23.51
C TRP A 1045 25.84 -13.87 -23.86
N LYS A 1046 26.05 -12.63 -24.35
CA LYS A 1046 27.39 -12.08 -24.62
C LYS A 1046 28.26 -12.10 -23.35
N VAL A 1047 27.73 -11.61 -22.23
CA VAL A 1047 28.40 -11.69 -20.91
C VAL A 1047 28.73 -13.14 -20.53
N TYR A 1048 27.81 -14.09 -20.76
CA TYR A 1048 28.09 -15.51 -20.50
C TYR A 1048 29.20 -16.10 -21.38
N VAL A 1049 29.27 -15.72 -22.66
CA VAL A 1049 30.34 -16.17 -23.57
C VAL A 1049 31.69 -15.59 -23.13
N ASP A 1050 31.74 -14.35 -22.64
CA ASP A 1050 32.96 -13.77 -22.06
C ASP A 1050 33.36 -14.39 -20.71
N GLU A 1051 32.40 -14.65 -19.81
CA GLU A 1051 32.65 -15.34 -18.53
C GLU A 1051 33.24 -16.75 -18.73
N HIS A 1052 32.87 -17.43 -19.81
CA HIS A 1052 33.29 -18.81 -20.14
C HIS A 1052 34.20 -18.88 -21.39
N ARG A 1053 34.87 -17.77 -21.75
CA ARG A 1053 35.53 -17.61 -23.05
C ARG A 1053 36.56 -18.69 -23.37
N ASP A 1054 37.37 -19.10 -22.38
CA ASP A 1054 38.38 -20.15 -22.56
C ASP A 1054 37.76 -21.54 -22.83
N GLU A 1055 36.67 -21.88 -22.12
CA GLU A 1055 35.94 -23.14 -22.30
C GLU A 1055 35.23 -23.19 -23.65
N ILE A 1056 34.62 -22.07 -24.05
CA ILE A 1056 33.89 -21.93 -25.31
C ILE A 1056 34.85 -21.85 -26.50
N ALA A 1057 36.01 -21.19 -26.37
CA ALA A 1057 37.07 -21.19 -27.37
C ALA A 1057 37.64 -22.60 -27.55
N ALA A 1058 37.95 -23.32 -26.46
CA ALA A 1058 38.40 -24.71 -26.52
C ALA A 1058 37.35 -25.65 -27.17
N LEU A 1059 36.06 -25.41 -26.93
CA LEU A 1059 34.97 -26.13 -27.58
C LEU A 1059 34.86 -25.80 -29.08
N SER A 1060 35.01 -24.54 -29.48
CA SER A 1060 34.99 -24.12 -30.88
C SER A 1060 36.18 -24.69 -31.66
N LEU A 1061 37.38 -24.65 -31.05
CA LEU A 1061 38.60 -25.25 -31.59
C LEU A 1061 38.50 -26.78 -31.74
N ALA A 1062 37.74 -27.46 -30.88
CA ALA A 1062 37.51 -28.90 -31.02
C ALA A 1062 36.80 -29.30 -32.34
N PHE A 1063 36.08 -28.36 -32.97
CA PHE A 1063 35.44 -28.54 -34.28
C PHE A 1063 36.27 -28.04 -35.47
N ALA A 1064 37.43 -27.42 -35.25
CA ALA A 1064 38.28 -26.94 -36.33
C ALA A 1064 38.91 -28.09 -37.14
N ALA A 1065 39.18 -27.86 -38.43
CA ALA A 1065 39.92 -28.80 -39.28
C ALA A 1065 41.30 -29.10 -38.66
N GLY A 1066 41.70 -30.38 -38.68
CA GLY A 1066 42.93 -30.85 -38.02
C GLY A 1066 42.85 -31.02 -36.49
N SER A 1067 41.70 -30.75 -35.86
CA SER A 1067 41.47 -31.07 -34.43
C SER A 1067 41.67 -32.57 -34.16
N GLN A 1068 42.39 -32.90 -33.09
CA GLN A 1068 42.55 -34.27 -32.56
C GLN A 1068 41.38 -34.72 -31.67
N VAL A 1069 40.38 -33.86 -31.41
CA VAL A 1069 39.17 -34.25 -30.67
C VAL A 1069 38.18 -34.88 -31.66
N PRO A 1070 37.72 -36.14 -31.45
CA PRO A 1070 36.78 -36.78 -32.38
C PRO A 1070 35.49 -35.96 -32.53
N PRO A 1071 34.94 -35.77 -33.75
CA PRO A 1071 33.73 -34.96 -33.98
C PRO A 1071 32.54 -35.37 -33.11
N ARG A 1072 32.38 -36.68 -32.87
CA ARG A 1072 31.33 -37.24 -31.99
C ARG A 1072 31.50 -36.84 -30.52
N GLU A 1073 32.72 -36.63 -30.04
CA GLU A 1073 32.98 -36.09 -28.70
C GLU A 1073 32.78 -34.56 -28.66
N ALA A 1074 33.27 -33.81 -29.65
CA ALA A 1074 33.02 -32.38 -29.74
C ALA A 1074 31.49 -32.08 -29.75
N LEU A 1075 30.73 -32.84 -30.55
CA LEU A 1075 29.26 -32.79 -30.60
C LEU A 1075 28.60 -33.20 -29.28
N ARG A 1076 29.19 -34.13 -28.50
CA ARG A 1076 28.73 -34.45 -27.14
C ARG A 1076 28.92 -33.23 -26.23
N ARG A 1077 30.12 -32.65 -26.18
CA ARG A 1077 30.43 -31.46 -25.35
C ARG A 1077 29.54 -30.26 -25.72
N LEU A 1078 29.28 -30.03 -27.01
CA LEU A 1078 28.34 -28.99 -27.47
C LEU A 1078 26.89 -29.27 -27.04
N LYS A 1079 26.43 -30.53 -27.08
CA LYS A 1079 25.13 -30.94 -26.53
C LYS A 1079 25.07 -30.90 -25.01
N ASP A 1080 26.20 -31.00 -24.32
CA ASP A 1080 26.29 -30.86 -22.87
C ASP A 1080 26.22 -29.38 -22.47
N LEU A 1081 26.95 -28.50 -23.17
CA LEU A 1081 26.83 -27.04 -23.04
C LEU A 1081 25.41 -26.57 -23.34
N ALA A 1082 24.82 -26.96 -24.48
CA ALA A 1082 23.45 -26.61 -24.84
C ALA A 1082 22.41 -27.08 -23.80
N ARG A 1083 22.61 -28.26 -23.19
CA ARG A 1083 21.78 -28.75 -22.08
C ARG A 1083 22.09 -28.12 -20.72
N SER A 1084 23.21 -27.40 -20.59
CA SER A 1084 23.58 -26.63 -19.41
C SER A 1084 22.94 -25.24 -19.47
N VAL A 1085 23.10 -24.51 -20.57
CA VAL A 1085 22.55 -23.15 -20.74
C VAL A 1085 21.02 -23.11 -20.85
N ALA A 1086 20.41 -24.20 -21.30
CA ALA A 1086 18.96 -24.37 -21.31
C ALA A 1086 18.32 -24.64 -19.93
N ARG A 1087 19.11 -24.78 -18.85
CA ARG A 1087 18.61 -24.98 -17.47
C ARG A 1087 18.30 -23.66 -16.77
N PRO A 1088 17.52 -23.68 -15.67
CA PRO A 1088 17.48 -22.55 -14.75
C PRO A 1088 18.88 -22.14 -14.26
N PRO A 1089 19.14 -20.84 -14.02
CA PRO A 1089 18.22 -19.72 -14.20
C PRO A 1089 18.18 -19.15 -15.64
N ARG A 1090 19.08 -19.61 -16.52
CA ARG A 1090 19.34 -19.00 -17.85
C ARG A 1090 18.26 -19.33 -18.90
N ALA A 1091 17.80 -20.58 -18.96
CA ALA A 1091 16.74 -21.03 -19.88
C ALA A 1091 16.97 -20.65 -21.36
N TRP A 1092 18.22 -20.69 -21.80
CA TRP A 1092 18.64 -20.38 -23.16
C TRP A 1092 18.64 -21.65 -24.02
N THR A 1093 17.56 -21.88 -24.77
CA THR A 1093 17.56 -22.89 -25.84
C THR A 1093 18.19 -22.30 -27.11
N ALA A 1094 18.77 -23.15 -27.97
CA ALA A 1094 19.36 -22.70 -29.24
C ALA A 1094 18.32 -21.96 -30.12
N ASP A 1095 17.06 -22.43 -30.12
CA ASP A 1095 15.96 -21.80 -30.84
C ASP A 1095 15.57 -20.43 -30.26
N ARG A 1096 15.60 -20.25 -28.93
CA ARG A 1096 15.34 -18.96 -28.28
C ARG A 1096 16.45 -17.96 -28.56
N LEU A 1097 17.71 -18.34 -28.33
CA LEU A 1097 18.87 -17.49 -28.64
C LEU A 1097 18.84 -17.04 -30.11
N TRP A 1098 18.64 -17.97 -31.04
CA TRP A 1098 18.60 -17.66 -32.46
C TRP A 1098 17.52 -16.64 -32.81
N ARG A 1099 16.31 -16.76 -32.24
CA ARG A 1099 15.24 -15.77 -32.43
C ARG A 1099 15.60 -14.40 -31.84
N SER A 1100 16.28 -14.34 -30.69
CA SER A 1100 16.76 -13.08 -30.12
C SER A 1100 17.77 -12.41 -31.06
N TYR A 1101 18.73 -13.15 -31.60
CA TYR A 1101 19.72 -12.65 -32.57
C TYR A 1101 19.10 -12.23 -33.91
N GLU A 1102 18.15 -12.99 -34.46
CA GLU A 1102 17.38 -12.59 -35.65
C GLU A 1102 16.59 -11.29 -35.39
N LYS A 1103 16.02 -11.12 -34.19
CA LYS A 1103 15.19 -9.96 -33.83
C LYS A 1103 16.00 -8.69 -33.50
N VAL A 1104 17.19 -8.81 -32.91
CA VAL A 1104 18.14 -7.69 -32.76
C VAL A 1104 18.82 -7.35 -34.10
N GLY A 1105 18.73 -8.25 -35.10
CA GLY A 1105 19.28 -8.07 -36.43
C GLY A 1105 20.76 -8.43 -36.56
N GLU A 1106 21.30 -9.16 -35.57
CA GLU A 1106 22.69 -9.63 -35.58
C GLU A 1106 22.85 -10.97 -36.34
N ALA A 1107 21.82 -11.83 -36.39
CA ALA A 1107 21.80 -13.04 -37.23
C ALA A 1107 21.09 -12.85 -38.59
N VAL A 1108 21.25 -13.82 -39.49
CA VAL A 1108 20.53 -13.88 -40.78
C VAL A 1108 19.17 -14.58 -40.60
N THR A 1109 18.08 -13.89 -40.96
CA THR A 1109 16.72 -14.45 -40.98
C THR A 1109 16.60 -15.55 -42.03
N ALA A 1110 16.46 -16.80 -41.61
CA ALA A 1110 16.33 -17.97 -42.50
C ALA A 1110 14.92 -18.60 -42.46
N ASP A 1111 14.66 -19.54 -43.37
CA ASP A 1111 13.31 -20.06 -43.61
C ASP A 1111 12.79 -20.97 -42.46
N ARG A 1112 11.51 -20.85 -42.14
CA ARG A 1112 10.90 -21.23 -40.85
C ARG A 1112 10.51 -22.71 -40.74
N SER A 1113 11.21 -23.60 -41.44
CA SER A 1113 10.80 -25.00 -41.65
C SER A 1113 11.14 -25.98 -40.52
N GLY A 1114 11.88 -25.56 -39.49
CA GLY A 1114 12.22 -26.42 -38.34
C GLY A 1114 12.82 -25.65 -37.16
N ALA A 1115 12.81 -26.27 -35.97
CA ALA A 1115 13.42 -25.72 -34.76
C ALA A 1115 14.95 -25.84 -34.80
N ARG A 1116 15.66 -24.80 -34.33
CA ARG A 1116 17.13 -24.75 -34.30
C ARG A 1116 17.70 -25.79 -33.31
N THR A 1117 18.87 -26.32 -33.65
CA THR A 1117 19.50 -27.44 -32.94
C THR A 1117 20.68 -26.98 -32.08
N ALA A 1118 21.22 -27.89 -31.26
CA ALA A 1118 22.48 -27.64 -30.53
C ALA A 1118 23.68 -27.41 -31.46
N VAL A 1119 23.60 -27.75 -32.75
CA VAL A 1119 24.66 -27.47 -33.74
C VAL A 1119 24.61 -26.00 -34.20
N ASP A 1120 23.41 -25.43 -34.38
CA ASP A 1120 23.25 -24.03 -34.77
C ASP A 1120 23.76 -23.05 -33.70
N LEU A 1121 23.78 -23.49 -32.44
CA LEU A 1121 24.41 -22.77 -31.33
C LEU A 1121 25.91 -22.48 -31.56
N LEU A 1122 26.63 -23.34 -32.29
CA LEU A 1122 28.06 -23.15 -32.57
C LEU A 1122 28.32 -21.89 -33.43
N ALA A 1123 27.40 -21.55 -34.33
CA ALA A 1123 27.51 -20.34 -35.14
C ALA A 1123 27.36 -19.06 -34.28
N LEU A 1124 26.45 -19.08 -33.28
CA LEU A 1124 26.32 -18.00 -32.32
C LEU A 1124 27.53 -17.90 -31.38
N LEU A 1125 28.06 -19.03 -30.90
CA LEU A 1125 29.26 -19.05 -30.05
C LEU A 1125 30.49 -18.48 -30.77
N ARG A 1126 30.67 -18.81 -32.05
CA ARG A 1126 31.78 -18.29 -32.87
C ARG A 1126 31.65 -16.79 -33.14
N TYR A 1127 30.46 -16.34 -33.54
CA TYR A 1127 30.17 -14.93 -33.75
C TYR A 1127 30.60 -14.07 -32.55
N GLU A 1128 30.33 -14.51 -31.32
CA GLU A 1128 30.75 -13.79 -30.11
C GLU A 1128 32.23 -13.97 -29.75
N LEU A 1129 32.84 -15.13 -30.02
CA LEU A 1129 34.29 -15.30 -29.88
C LEU A 1129 35.08 -14.33 -30.76
N ASP A 1130 34.57 -14.05 -31.97
CA ASP A 1130 35.12 -13.09 -32.93
C ASP A 1130 34.80 -11.62 -32.55
N GLY A 1131 33.90 -11.39 -31.58
CA GLY A 1131 33.48 -10.08 -31.07
C GLY A 1131 32.27 -9.46 -31.76
N GLY A 1132 31.46 -10.29 -32.43
CA GLY A 1132 30.13 -9.95 -32.92
C GLY A 1132 30.07 -8.72 -33.83
N ALA A 1133 28.96 -7.98 -33.73
CA ALA A 1133 28.76 -6.76 -34.51
C ALA A 1133 29.81 -5.65 -34.23
N GLU A 1134 30.42 -5.64 -33.05
CA GLU A 1134 31.34 -4.57 -32.62
C GLU A 1134 32.72 -4.68 -33.29
N ASN A 1135 33.21 -5.91 -33.49
CA ASN A 1135 34.41 -6.18 -34.30
C ASN A 1135 34.11 -6.36 -35.80
N GLY A 1136 32.84 -6.31 -36.22
CA GLY A 1136 32.43 -6.49 -37.62
C GLY A 1136 32.43 -7.94 -38.10
N ALA A 1137 32.21 -8.92 -37.21
CA ALA A 1137 32.08 -10.33 -37.57
C ALA A 1137 30.88 -10.58 -38.50
N ASP A 1138 31.01 -11.57 -39.39
CA ASP A 1138 29.94 -11.96 -40.32
C ASP A 1138 28.73 -12.52 -39.58
N ARG A 1139 27.53 -12.09 -39.98
CA ARG A 1139 26.27 -12.49 -39.31
C ARG A 1139 26.08 -14.01 -39.37
N PRO A 1140 25.81 -14.69 -38.25
CA PRO A 1140 25.68 -16.14 -38.22
C PRO A 1140 24.50 -16.62 -39.07
N ARG A 1141 24.76 -17.71 -39.81
CA ARG A 1141 23.80 -18.45 -40.63
C ARG A 1141 23.56 -19.85 -40.03
N PRO A 1142 22.39 -20.48 -40.23
CA PRO A 1142 22.14 -21.84 -39.74
C PRO A 1142 23.17 -22.83 -40.32
N HIS A 1143 23.71 -23.71 -39.48
CA HIS A 1143 24.86 -24.53 -39.84
C HIS A 1143 24.57 -25.42 -41.06
N GLY A 1144 23.39 -26.04 -41.08
CA GLY A 1144 22.96 -26.89 -42.19
C GLY A 1144 22.78 -26.15 -43.52
N GLU A 1145 22.55 -24.84 -43.51
CA GLU A 1145 22.50 -24.02 -44.73
C GLU A 1145 23.91 -23.70 -45.23
N ALA A 1146 24.79 -23.25 -44.34
CA ALA A 1146 26.18 -22.92 -44.67
C ALA A 1146 26.95 -24.13 -45.26
N VAL A 1147 26.82 -25.33 -44.69
CA VAL A 1147 27.48 -26.54 -45.22
C VAL A 1147 26.97 -26.90 -46.62
N ARG A 1148 25.68 -26.71 -46.92
CA ARG A 1148 25.11 -26.97 -48.26
C ARG A 1148 25.57 -25.92 -49.28
N GLU A 1149 25.70 -24.66 -48.86
CA GLU A 1149 26.25 -23.56 -49.68
C GLU A 1149 27.73 -23.81 -50.03
N ARG A 1150 28.57 -24.15 -49.04
CA ARG A 1150 29.98 -24.53 -49.24
C ARG A 1150 30.12 -25.75 -50.16
N TYR A 1151 29.34 -26.80 -49.95
CA TYR A 1151 29.37 -28.02 -50.75
C TYR A 1151 28.97 -27.78 -52.22
N ALA A 1152 27.91 -27.03 -52.47
CA ALA A 1152 27.54 -26.62 -53.84
C ALA A 1152 28.66 -25.79 -54.51
N GLY A 1153 29.32 -24.91 -53.75
CA GLY A 1153 30.47 -24.13 -54.21
C GLY A 1153 31.71 -24.97 -54.53
N TRP A 1154 32.03 -25.98 -53.71
CA TRP A 1154 33.15 -26.90 -53.96
C TRP A 1154 32.91 -27.76 -55.21
N LEU A 1155 31.71 -28.33 -55.35
CA LEU A 1155 31.31 -29.08 -56.55
C LEU A 1155 31.45 -28.24 -57.83
N ALA A 1156 31.02 -26.98 -57.81
CA ALA A 1156 31.14 -26.08 -58.95
C ALA A 1156 32.62 -25.74 -59.28
N ARG A 1157 33.53 -25.73 -58.29
CA ARG A 1157 34.97 -25.58 -58.53
C ARG A 1157 35.60 -26.84 -59.12
N GLN A 1158 35.19 -28.02 -58.66
CA GLN A 1158 35.62 -29.31 -59.24
C GLN A 1158 35.19 -29.42 -60.71
N GLU A 1159 33.94 -29.07 -61.03
CA GLU A 1159 33.43 -29.01 -62.41
C GLU A 1159 34.22 -27.99 -63.28
N GLN A 1160 34.53 -26.80 -62.75
CA GLN A 1160 35.37 -25.80 -63.42
C GLN A 1160 36.83 -26.25 -63.62
N ALA A 1161 37.35 -27.12 -62.76
CA ALA A 1161 38.65 -27.76 -62.90
C ALA A 1161 38.65 -28.93 -63.92
N GLY A 1162 37.49 -29.26 -64.50
CA GLY A 1162 37.33 -30.38 -65.44
C GLY A 1162 37.15 -31.74 -64.76
N VAL A 1163 36.97 -31.78 -63.44
CA VAL A 1163 36.68 -33.01 -62.69
C VAL A 1163 35.20 -33.35 -62.82
N THR A 1164 34.90 -34.58 -63.20
CA THR A 1164 33.55 -35.13 -63.22
C THR A 1164 33.48 -36.33 -62.28
N PHE A 1165 32.33 -36.48 -61.60
CA PHE A 1165 32.06 -37.59 -60.69
C PHE A 1165 30.93 -38.45 -61.26
N THR A 1166 31.06 -39.76 -61.13
CA THR A 1166 29.99 -40.73 -61.41
C THR A 1166 28.83 -40.63 -60.42
N ASP A 1167 27.65 -41.16 -60.75
CA ASP A 1167 26.50 -41.24 -59.84
C ASP A 1167 26.83 -41.94 -58.51
N ASN A 1168 27.79 -42.88 -58.53
CA ASN A 1168 28.25 -43.58 -57.34
C ASN A 1168 29.17 -42.74 -56.46
N GLU A 1169 30.25 -42.16 -57.04
CA GLU A 1169 31.12 -41.20 -56.33
C GLU A 1169 30.25 -40.08 -55.75
N ARG A 1170 29.32 -39.55 -56.55
CA ARG A 1170 28.41 -38.47 -56.17
C ARG A 1170 27.50 -38.85 -54.99
N TRP A 1171 27.00 -40.09 -54.95
CA TRP A 1171 26.26 -40.60 -53.79
C TRP A 1171 27.09 -40.53 -52.51
N TRP A 1172 28.38 -40.89 -52.54
CA TRP A 1172 29.25 -40.79 -51.38
C TRP A 1172 29.41 -39.32 -50.95
N LEU A 1173 29.75 -38.42 -51.88
CA LEU A 1173 29.94 -36.99 -51.62
C LEU A 1173 28.67 -36.34 -51.00
N ASP A 1174 27.50 -36.59 -51.57
CA ASP A 1174 26.22 -36.03 -51.08
C ASP A 1174 25.86 -36.54 -49.67
N HIS A 1175 26.18 -37.80 -49.37
CA HIS A 1175 25.94 -38.38 -48.04
C HIS A 1175 27.00 -37.94 -47.01
N ILE A 1176 28.26 -37.71 -47.41
CA ILE A 1176 29.31 -37.10 -46.58
C ILE A 1176 28.87 -35.70 -46.17
N ALA A 1177 28.48 -34.84 -47.12
CA ALA A 1177 27.95 -33.50 -46.80
C ALA A 1177 26.72 -33.57 -45.88
N THR A 1178 25.82 -34.54 -46.09
CA THR A 1178 24.64 -34.79 -45.23
C THR A 1178 25.00 -35.29 -43.83
N ALA A 1179 26.15 -35.96 -43.66
CA ALA A 1179 26.70 -36.33 -42.36
C ALA A 1179 27.35 -35.12 -41.68
N THR A 1180 28.15 -34.31 -42.38
CA THR A 1180 28.73 -33.07 -41.85
C THR A 1180 27.67 -32.13 -41.28
N VAL A 1181 26.53 -31.95 -41.98
CA VAL A 1181 25.37 -31.18 -41.49
C VAL A 1181 24.88 -31.63 -40.09
N LYS A 1182 25.00 -32.93 -39.75
CA LYS A 1182 24.55 -33.52 -38.48
C LYS A 1182 25.65 -33.61 -37.41
N HIS A 1183 26.91 -33.69 -37.84
CA HIS A 1183 28.06 -34.00 -36.99
C HIS A 1183 29.04 -32.83 -36.83
N VAL A 1184 28.81 -31.71 -37.51
CA VAL A 1184 29.67 -30.50 -37.62
C VAL A 1184 30.94 -30.72 -38.43
N ARG A 1185 31.57 -31.89 -38.25
CA ARG A 1185 32.74 -32.36 -38.97
C ARG A 1185 32.52 -33.83 -39.33
N PHE A 1186 33.12 -34.29 -40.43
CA PHE A 1186 33.05 -35.69 -40.85
C PHE A 1186 34.29 -36.44 -40.34
N ASP A 1187 34.12 -37.66 -39.84
CA ASP A 1187 35.22 -38.54 -39.45
C ASP A 1187 35.37 -39.67 -40.48
N THR A 1188 36.59 -40.15 -40.75
CA THR A 1188 36.78 -41.36 -41.58
C THR A 1188 36.02 -42.54 -40.98
N ALA A 1189 35.96 -42.63 -39.65
CA ALA A 1189 35.20 -43.62 -38.92
C ALA A 1189 33.66 -43.49 -39.06
N ASP A 1190 33.12 -42.40 -39.63
CA ASP A 1190 31.69 -42.32 -39.95
C ASP A 1190 31.32 -43.18 -41.19
N LEU A 1191 32.28 -43.53 -42.06
CA LEU A 1191 32.08 -44.43 -43.21
C LEU A 1191 31.64 -45.84 -42.79
N ASP A 1192 31.98 -46.30 -41.58
CA ASP A 1192 31.60 -47.64 -41.10
C ASP A 1192 30.18 -47.69 -40.50
N TYR A 1193 29.39 -46.63 -40.67
CA TYR A 1193 28.03 -46.50 -40.13
C TYR A 1193 26.98 -46.29 -41.24
N ALA A 1194 25.69 -46.38 -40.91
CA ALA A 1194 24.62 -46.15 -41.88
C ALA A 1194 24.56 -44.66 -42.29
N PRO A 1195 24.50 -44.33 -43.59
CA PRO A 1195 24.18 -45.21 -44.71
C PRO A 1195 25.36 -45.95 -45.35
N PHE A 1196 26.58 -45.43 -45.18
CA PHE A 1196 27.82 -45.83 -45.86
C PHE A 1196 28.16 -47.33 -45.73
N ILE A 1197 27.96 -47.93 -44.56
CA ILE A 1197 28.19 -49.38 -44.32
C ILE A 1197 27.36 -50.29 -45.24
N LYS A 1198 26.27 -49.79 -45.84
CA LYS A 1198 25.48 -50.53 -46.85
C LYS A 1198 26.16 -50.63 -48.22
N ARG A 1199 27.26 -49.90 -48.43
CA ARG A 1199 28.19 -49.98 -49.56
C ARG A 1199 29.59 -50.37 -49.08
N ASN A 1200 29.71 -51.33 -48.16
CA ASN A 1200 30.98 -51.78 -47.56
C ASN A 1200 31.80 -50.72 -46.79
N GLY A 1201 31.22 -49.56 -46.47
CA GLY A 1201 31.86 -48.55 -45.61
C GLY A 1201 33.21 -48.09 -46.14
N THR A 1202 34.24 -48.08 -45.28
CA THR A 1202 35.59 -47.63 -45.65
C THR A 1202 36.17 -48.36 -46.87
N ASP A 1203 36.06 -49.70 -46.92
CA ASP A 1203 36.55 -50.51 -48.05
C ASP A 1203 35.86 -50.15 -49.36
N GLY A 1204 34.55 -49.83 -49.30
CA GLY A 1204 33.77 -49.47 -50.48
C GLY A 1204 34.02 -48.03 -50.97
N PHE A 1205 34.36 -47.12 -50.06
CA PHE A 1205 34.79 -45.77 -50.42
C PHE A 1205 36.16 -45.81 -51.12
N LEU A 1206 37.11 -46.58 -50.55
CA LEU A 1206 38.43 -46.83 -51.16
C LEU A 1206 38.32 -47.52 -52.52
N ALA A 1207 37.38 -48.45 -52.70
CA ALA A 1207 37.14 -49.14 -53.97
C ALA A 1207 36.53 -48.24 -55.07
N GLU A 1208 35.81 -47.17 -54.71
CA GLU A 1208 35.21 -46.25 -55.68
C GLU A 1208 36.19 -45.15 -56.12
N PHE A 1209 36.93 -44.56 -55.19
CA PHE A 1209 37.83 -43.43 -55.47
C PHE A 1209 39.30 -43.82 -55.68
N GLY A 1210 39.75 -44.97 -55.16
CA GLY A 1210 41.15 -45.39 -55.11
C GLY A 1210 41.93 -44.75 -53.95
N GLU A 1211 42.82 -45.51 -53.31
CA GLU A 1211 43.46 -45.19 -52.01
C GLU A 1211 43.93 -43.72 -51.89
N THR A 1212 44.79 -43.25 -52.80
CA THR A 1212 45.36 -41.89 -52.75
C THR A 1212 44.31 -40.79 -52.92
N ARG A 1213 43.39 -40.95 -53.88
CA ARG A 1213 42.37 -39.93 -54.20
C ARG A 1213 41.21 -39.94 -53.19
N ALA A 1214 40.96 -41.07 -52.54
CA ALA A 1214 40.04 -41.18 -51.42
C ALA A 1214 40.51 -40.34 -50.21
N GLU A 1215 41.81 -40.41 -49.89
CA GLU A 1215 42.43 -39.60 -48.84
C GLU A 1215 42.37 -38.10 -49.21
N GLU A 1216 42.81 -37.72 -50.42
CA GLU A 1216 42.73 -36.33 -50.92
C GLU A 1216 41.31 -35.74 -50.87
N ILE A 1217 40.29 -36.50 -51.28
CA ILE A 1217 38.89 -36.02 -51.29
C ILE A 1217 38.34 -35.84 -49.86
N LEU A 1218 38.69 -36.72 -48.91
CA LEU A 1218 38.25 -36.55 -47.52
C LEU A 1218 38.94 -35.34 -46.87
N ASP A 1219 40.23 -35.12 -47.17
CA ASP A 1219 41.00 -33.96 -46.69
C ASP A 1219 40.52 -32.63 -47.30
N GLU A 1220 40.06 -32.63 -48.55
CA GLU A 1220 39.38 -31.48 -49.16
C GLU A 1220 38.02 -31.23 -48.50
N LEU A 1221 37.19 -32.26 -48.33
CA LEU A 1221 35.84 -32.10 -47.77
C LEU A 1221 35.86 -31.73 -46.27
N ASP A 1222 36.83 -32.20 -45.49
CA ASP A 1222 37.02 -31.76 -44.10
C ASP A 1222 37.39 -30.27 -44.02
N ARG A 1223 38.19 -29.80 -44.99
CA ARG A 1223 38.64 -28.40 -45.08
C ARG A 1223 37.59 -27.44 -45.63
N GLU A 1224 36.73 -27.93 -46.52
CA GLU A 1224 35.73 -27.12 -47.25
C GLU A 1224 34.33 -27.20 -46.62
N LEU A 1225 33.96 -28.34 -46.02
CA LEU A 1225 32.67 -28.54 -45.36
C LEU A 1225 32.76 -28.48 -43.83
N GLY A 1226 33.94 -28.73 -43.24
CA GLY A 1226 34.18 -28.52 -41.81
C GLY A 1226 33.92 -27.06 -41.43
N ALA A 1227 33.35 -26.86 -40.24
CA ALA A 1227 32.74 -25.60 -39.83
C ALA A 1227 33.70 -24.40 -39.82
#